data_AF-A0A6P6C9D9-F1
#
_entry.id   AF-A0A6P6C9D9-F1
#
_cell.length_a   1.000
_cell.length_b   1.000
_cell.length_c   1.000
_cell.angle_alpha   90.00
_cell.angle_beta   90.00
_cell.angle_gamma   90.00
#
_symmetry.space_group_name_H-M   'P 1'
#
loop_
_entity.id
_entity.type
_entity.pdbx_description
1 polymer ?
#
loop_
_entity_poly.entity_id
_entity_poly.type
_entity_poly.pdbx_seq_one_letter_code
_entity_poly.pdbx_strand_id
1 'polypeptide(L)'
;MPPAYALELLTIFAWEQGCGKDAFILAQGLRTVLGLIQQYQHLCVFWTINYSFEDPTVGTFLQRQLKRPRPVILDPADPTWDVGNGAAWRWDLLAQEAESSYDQPCFLQAARDAVQPWELPGLLHAGSLVSNHRVLGDSVPKTPRDSSSLNAVCPRSGSRQPPRLAPDPLVVASITPSMPGGVSDLSQIPANELDRFIKDHLQPNPQFLKQANKAIDSILNFLNKNCVYKASRASKGGSFGRGTHLRGSCDVELAIFLNCFKSYKDQRARRAETLEEMRAQLESWWQDPVPDLSLQFSKHTVPEALQFQLVSTTLGSQMDVSLLPVFDAVGPLSSGTKPEPQVYSTLLVSGCQEGEHAACFTELRRNFVNTRPSKLKNLIMLVKHWYRQVAAQNKGERWGCASLPPAYALELLTIFAWEQGCGKESFNMATGLRTVLSLVQKHQQLCVFWTVNYSLEDPGLRTHMLGQLRKPRPLILDPADPTWNVGRGSWKLLAENAAALETQACLMSREGTPVEPWDVMPALLYQTPAEDLDKFITAFLQPNSQFLAQVNKAVDAICSFLRENCFRNSPIKVLKVVKGGSSAKGTALQGRSDADLVVFLSCFSQFTEQGNMRAEIISEIRAQLEACQREWPFEVKFEISKWENPRVLSFSLTSRTMLKQSVDFDVLPAFDALGLSEKPSSRIYRELKRSLDMTKASPGEFSVCFTKLQQNFFNNRPRKLKDLILLVKYWHQQCQKKLKDPSLPPSYALELLTVYAWEQGCGAKAFDIVEGIKTVLELITQWKHLCVYWTVNYNFEDETVRNIILGQIRSPRPVILDPTDPTNNISKDKACWERLNGEAQVWLNYLSSNKSPGPSWTVLPAPLSETPGHLLDKFIKDFLQPNKTFLDQLHKAVDTICTFLKENCFRHSTVKVQKTVQGGSAGKGTALKTGSDADLVVFPSSIRSFASQITERTSIINEIQAQLEACQREKKFEVKFEMSKWKAPRVLSFSLKSKELNESVDFDVLPAFNVLGQLESGSKPSPRVYTELISLYKSPNALKGEFSTCFTELQRDFALSRPTKLKDLIRLVKYWYKQCERKLKTKGSLPPKYALELLTIYAWEQGSGVEDFDTAEGFRTVLELVTRYHQLCIFWTVNYGFEDEIVRNFLLTQIQKPRPVILDPAEPTGDVGGGDRWCWNLLAKEATEWLFSLCFKDGAGNLVRLWKVPTVQIPGSRGARMHPTVNEMFSFRSRGLLNKNNGRNF
;
A
#
# COMPACT_ATOMS: atom_id res chain seq x y z
N MET A 1 -15.90 -1.23 28.13
CA MET A 1 -14.74 -0.31 28.15
C MET A 1 -15.21 1.04 27.62
N PRO A 2 -14.67 2.17 28.09
CA PRO A 2 -14.97 3.48 27.51
C PRO A 2 -14.49 3.55 26.04
N PRO A 3 -15.13 4.38 25.20
CA PRO A 3 -14.73 4.50 23.79
C PRO A 3 -13.35 5.17 23.67
N ALA A 4 -12.60 4.81 22.63
CA ALA A 4 -11.29 5.43 22.35
C ALA A 4 -11.37 6.96 22.28
N TYR A 5 -12.48 7.50 21.75
CA TYR A 5 -12.72 8.93 21.68
C TYR A 5 -12.76 9.62 23.05
N ALA A 6 -13.30 8.97 24.09
CA ALA A 6 -13.26 9.52 25.45
C ALA A 6 -11.82 9.59 26.00
N LEU A 7 -10.95 8.65 25.61
CA LEU A 7 -9.54 8.64 25.99
C LEU A 7 -8.72 9.66 25.20
N GLU A 8 -9.05 9.88 23.93
CA GLU A 8 -8.49 10.96 23.11
C GLU A 8 -8.79 12.33 23.75
N LEU A 9 -10.05 12.58 24.11
CA LEU A 9 -10.46 13.81 24.79
C LEU A 9 -9.82 13.97 26.17
N LEU A 10 -9.71 12.88 26.95
CA LEU A 10 -9.00 12.91 28.23
C LEU A 10 -7.50 13.21 28.07
N THR A 11 -6.89 12.73 26.98
CA THR A 11 -5.48 12.99 26.64
C THR A 11 -5.28 14.45 26.23
N ILE A 12 -6.18 15.00 25.43
CA ILE A 12 -6.18 16.42 25.06
C ILE A 12 -6.31 17.28 26.31
N PHE A 13 -7.27 16.97 27.18
CA PHE A 13 -7.46 17.67 28.45
C PHE A 13 -6.19 17.61 29.33
N ALA A 14 -5.57 16.44 29.47
CA ALA A 14 -4.33 16.28 30.23
C ALA A 14 -3.19 17.14 29.68
N TRP A 15 -3.07 17.24 28.35
CA TRP A 15 -2.07 18.06 27.70
C TRP A 15 -2.36 19.56 27.87
N GLU A 16 -3.60 20.00 27.64
CA GLU A 16 -4.02 21.40 27.75
C GLU A 16 -3.83 21.94 29.17
N GLN A 17 -4.19 21.14 30.19
CA GLN A 17 -4.12 21.56 31.59
C GLN A 17 -2.74 21.33 32.22
N GLY A 18 -1.93 20.42 31.67
CA GLY A 18 -0.63 20.04 32.23
C GLY A 18 0.54 20.73 31.55
N CYS A 19 0.80 20.39 30.28
CA CYS A 19 2.02 20.81 29.59
C CYS A 19 1.81 22.00 28.64
N GLY A 20 0.76 21.96 27.81
CA GLY A 20 0.39 23.00 26.84
C GLY A 20 1.47 23.36 25.81
N LYS A 21 2.57 22.59 25.71
CA LYS A 21 3.71 22.85 24.83
C LYS A 21 3.79 21.80 23.72
N ASP A 22 4.24 22.23 22.54
CA ASP A 22 4.43 21.36 21.38
C ASP A 22 5.55 20.31 21.57
N ALA A 23 6.49 20.57 22.49
CA ALA A 23 7.59 19.65 22.84
C ALA A 23 7.45 19.16 24.28
N PHE A 24 7.18 17.86 24.47
CA PHE A 24 7.06 17.21 25.78
C PHE A 24 7.50 15.74 25.76
N ILE A 25 7.73 15.17 26.95
CA ILE A 25 8.14 13.78 27.12
C ILE A 25 6.90 12.87 27.11
N LEU A 26 6.81 11.97 26.14
CA LEU A 26 5.66 11.06 25.96
C LEU A 26 5.38 10.20 27.20
N ALA A 27 6.43 9.72 27.89
CA ALA A 27 6.26 8.94 29.11
C ALA A 27 5.59 9.73 30.25
N GLN A 28 5.88 11.03 30.37
CA GLN A 28 5.22 11.91 31.35
C GLN A 28 3.75 12.14 30.98
N GLY A 29 3.47 12.40 29.69
CA GLY A 29 2.11 12.57 29.20
C GLY A 29 1.25 11.31 29.41
N LEU A 30 1.77 10.14 29.03
CA LEU A 30 1.06 8.88 29.21
C LEU A 30 0.80 8.58 30.69
N ARG A 31 1.79 8.78 31.57
CA ARG A 31 1.61 8.58 33.01
C ARG A 31 0.56 9.53 33.61
N THR A 32 0.48 10.76 33.10
CA THR A 32 -0.54 11.73 33.51
C THR A 32 -1.95 11.25 33.15
N VAL A 33 -2.14 10.75 31.93
CA VAL A 33 -3.43 10.21 31.47
C VAL A 33 -3.82 8.95 32.26
N LEU A 34 -2.88 8.03 32.51
CA LEU A 34 -3.14 6.85 33.33
C LEU A 34 -3.57 7.23 34.76
N GLY A 35 -2.97 8.29 35.33
CA GLY A 35 -3.36 8.81 36.65
C GLY A 35 -4.78 9.38 36.68
N LEU A 36 -5.17 10.10 35.62
CA LEU A 36 -6.55 10.57 35.47
C LEU A 36 -7.54 9.40 35.34
N ILE A 37 -7.18 8.35 34.62
CA ILE A 37 -8.00 7.14 34.48
C ILE A 37 -8.16 6.43 35.84
N GLN A 38 -7.11 6.36 36.67
CA GLN A 38 -7.24 5.84 38.04
C GLN A 38 -8.22 6.66 38.89
N GLN A 39 -8.24 7.97 38.69
CA GLN A 39 -9.12 8.91 39.39
C GLN A 39 -10.46 9.14 38.66
N TYR A 40 -10.90 8.20 37.80
CA TYR A 40 -12.11 8.36 36.97
C TYR A 40 -13.37 8.74 37.76
N GLN A 41 -13.48 8.31 39.01
CA GLN A 41 -14.60 8.62 39.92
C GLN A 41 -14.71 10.12 40.27
N HIS A 42 -13.70 10.92 39.94
CA HIS A 42 -13.67 12.36 40.16
C HIS A 42 -13.64 13.18 38.85
N LEU A 43 -13.50 12.52 37.70
CA LEU A 43 -13.34 13.21 36.42
C LEU A 43 -14.60 13.92 35.95
N CYS A 44 -14.47 15.21 35.68
CA CYS A 44 -15.49 16.04 35.08
C CYS A 44 -14.82 16.98 34.06
N VAL A 45 -14.88 16.61 32.79
CA VAL A 45 -14.18 17.29 31.69
C VAL A 45 -15.20 17.86 30.71
N PHE A 46 -15.04 19.14 30.38
CA PHE A 46 -15.85 19.83 29.38
C PHE A 46 -15.07 21.05 28.85
N TRP A 47 -15.45 21.55 27.68
CA TRP A 47 -14.86 22.74 27.07
C TRP A 47 -15.92 23.81 26.93
N THR A 48 -15.53 25.08 27.01
CA THR A 48 -16.47 26.20 26.79
C THR A 48 -16.25 26.94 25.47
N ILE A 49 -15.55 26.29 24.51
CA ILE A 49 -15.16 26.91 23.24
C ILE A 49 -16.37 27.04 22.30
N ASN A 50 -17.21 26.00 22.21
CA ASN A 50 -18.37 25.97 21.28
C ASN A 50 -19.73 26.04 22.00
N TYR A 51 -19.74 25.95 23.33
CA TYR A 51 -20.93 26.12 24.16
C TYR A 51 -20.53 26.76 25.48
N SER A 52 -21.41 27.58 26.07
CA SER A 52 -21.11 28.30 27.30
C SER A 52 -22.28 28.25 28.27
N PHE A 53 -22.01 28.59 29.53
CA PHE A 53 -23.05 28.77 30.54
C PHE A 53 -23.80 30.10 30.41
N GLU A 54 -23.39 30.96 29.47
CA GLU A 54 -23.95 32.30 29.30
C GLU A 54 -25.34 32.26 28.67
N ASP A 55 -25.61 31.26 27.81
CA ASP A 55 -26.96 31.01 27.31
C ASP A 55 -27.81 30.35 28.43
N PRO A 56 -28.97 30.90 28.82
CA PRO A 56 -29.76 30.38 29.93
C PRO A 56 -30.24 28.94 29.74
N THR A 57 -30.53 28.54 28.50
CA THR A 57 -31.06 27.22 28.16
C THR A 57 -29.93 26.20 28.14
N VAL A 58 -28.83 26.51 27.44
CA VAL A 58 -27.63 25.66 27.35
C VAL A 58 -26.93 25.59 28.71
N GLY A 59 -26.82 26.69 29.44
CA GLY A 59 -26.25 26.73 30.79
C GLY A 59 -27.04 25.88 31.79
N THR A 60 -28.37 25.94 31.77
CA THR A 60 -29.21 25.05 32.59
C THR A 60 -29.01 23.58 32.21
N PHE A 61 -28.90 23.30 30.91
CA PHE A 61 -28.67 21.94 30.41
C PHE A 61 -27.28 21.40 30.79
N LEU A 62 -26.22 22.21 30.64
CA LEU A 62 -24.85 21.89 31.06
C LEU A 62 -24.78 21.61 32.56
N GLN A 63 -25.43 22.43 33.38
CA GLN A 63 -25.51 22.18 34.83
C GLN A 63 -26.19 20.84 35.16
N ARG A 64 -27.14 20.37 34.34
CA ARG A 64 -27.73 19.02 34.50
C ARG A 64 -26.76 17.93 34.05
N GLN A 65 -26.03 18.12 32.95
CA GLN A 65 -25.02 17.18 32.47
C GLN A 65 -23.89 16.99 33.49
N LEU A 66 -23.37 18.08 34.06
CA LEU A 66 -22.24 18.03 35.02
C LEU A 66 -22.61 17.42 36.39
N LYS A 67 -23.92 17.26 36.69
CA LYS A 67 -24.41 16.55 37.88
C LYS A 67 -24.53 15.03 37.69
N ARG A 68 -24.21 14.50 36.51
CA ARG A 68 -24.25 13.05 36.23
C ARG A 68 -23.16 12.27 36.99
N PRO A 69 -23.34 10.95 37.19
CA PRO A 69 -22.33 10.09 37.80
C PRO A 69 -21.00 10.18 37.07
N ARG A 70 -19.90 10.25 37.83
CA ARG A 70 -18.54 10.37 37.30
C ARG A 70 -18.07 9.05 36.69
N PRO A 71 -17.20 9.08 35.66
CA PRO A 71 -16.68 10.24 34.95
C PRO A 71 -17.72 10.88 34.03
N VAL A 72 -17.67 12.20 33.92
CA VAL A 72 -18.37 12.97 32.89
C VAL A 72 -17.33 13.58 31.98
N ILE A 73 -17.40 13.29 30.68
CA ILE A 73 -16.53 13.90 29.66
C ILE A 73 -17.46 14.34 28.53
N LEU A 74 -17.69 15.65 28.40
CA LEU A 74 -18.54 16.20 27.36
C LEU A 74 -17.75 16.40 26.07
N ASP A 75 -18.37 16.09 24.94
CA ASP A 75 -17.80 16.40 23.63
C ASP A 75 -17.58 17.93 23.49
N PRO A 76 -16.45 18.40 22.92
CA PRO A 76 -16.18 19.84 22.78
C PRO A 76 -17.10 20.58 21.80
N ALA A 77 -17.80 19.87 20.90
CA ALA A 77 -18.70 20.42 19.89
C ALA A 77 -20.18 20.09 20.17
N ASP A 78 -20.48 19.04 20.95
CA ASP A 78 -21.84 18.67 21.36
C ASP A 78 -21.98 18.54 22.89
N PRO A 79 -22.54 19.55 23.58
CA PRO A 79 -22.70 19.51 25.04
C PRO A 79 -23.71 18.45 25.52
N THR A 80 -24.49 17.85 24.62
CA THR A 80 -25.49 16.82 24.96
C THR A 80 -24.88 15.43 25.08
N TRP A 81 -23.68 15.23 24.53
CA TRP A 81 -23.02 13.95 24.51
C TRP A 81 -21.94 13.84 25.59
N ASP A 82 -22.30 13.19 26.69
CA ASP A 82 -21.34 12.69 27.67
C ASP A 82 -20.70 11.40 27.14
N VAL A 83 -19.53 11.52 26.53
CA VAL A 83 -18.76 10.39 26.02
C VAL A 83 -18.11 9.58 27.15
N GLY A 84 -17.93 10.22 28.31
CA GLY A 84 -17.38 9.61 29.53
C GLY A 84 -18.37 8.66 30.20
N ASN A 85 -19.66 9.04 30.25
CA ASN A 85 -20.80 8.27 30.77
C ASN A 85 -20.43 7.21 31.81
N GLY A 86 -20.09 7.66 33.02
CA GLY A 86 -19.55 6.81 34.08
C GLY A 86 -20.44 5.65 34.53
N ALA A 87 -21.75 5.68 34.22
CA ALA A 87 -22.67 4.59 34.53
C ALA A 87 -22.75 3.51 33.43
N ALA A 88 -22.43 3.85 32.18
CA ALA A 88 -22.56 2.94 31.03
C ALA A 88 -21.26 2.15 30.75
N TRP A 89 -20.10 2.71 31.10
CA TRP A 89 -18.80 2.13 30.75
C TRP A 89 -18.03 1.59 31.96
N ARG A 90 -17.32 0.47 31.73
CA ARG A 90 -16.42 -0.18 32.69
C ARG A 90 -15.09 0.58 32.83
N TRP A 91 -15.14 1.76 33.43
CA TRP A 91 -13.94 2.55 33.77
C TRP A 91 -13.13 1.94 34.92
N ASP A 92 -13.79 1.19 35.79
CA ASP A 92 -13.17 0.38 36.85
C ASP A 92 -12.13 -0.60 36.31
N LEU A 93 -12.46 -1.34 35.24
CA LEU A 93 -11.52 -2.28 34.60
C LEU A 93 -10.36 -1.55 33.93
N LEU A 94 -10.61 -0.39 33.33
CA LEU A 94 -9.56 0.40 32.70
C LEU A 94 -8.62 1.03 33.74
N ALA A 95 -9.15 1.44 34.90
CA ALA A 95 -8.37 1.95 36.02
C ALA A 95 -7.46 0.88 36.63
N GLN A 96 -7.94 -0.37 36.75
CA GLN A 96 -7.11 -1.49 37.21
C GLN A 96 -5.95 -1.79 36.25
N GLU A 97 -6.20 -1.77 34.94
CA GLU A 97 -5.13 -1.94 33.94
C GLU A 97 -4.18 -0.73 33.88
N ALA A 98 -4.72 0.47 34.10
CA ALA A 98 -3.90 1.67 34.22
C ALA A 98 -2.95 1.55 35.42
N GLU A 99 -3.41 1.01 36.55
CA GLU A 99 -2.60 0.77 37.75
C GLU A 99 -1.50 -0.28 37.54
N SER A 100 -1.82 -1.42 36.92
CA SER A 100 -0.82 -2.46 36.59
C SER A 100 0.27 -1.96 35.62
N SER A 101 -0.03 -0.90 34.86
CA SER A 101 0.89 -0.33 33.89
C SER A 101 1.98 0.58 34.48
N TYR A 102 1.87 1.01 35.74
CA TYR A 102 2.82 1.95 36.36
C TYR A 102 4.23 1.35 36.57
N ASP A 103 4.31 0.04 36.71
CA ASP A 103 5.56 -0.70 36.93
C ASP A 103 6.30 -1.05 35.63
N GLN A 104 5.77 -0.63 34.47
CA GLN A 104 6.39 -0.91 33.18
C GLN A 104 7.71 -0.13 32.99
N PRO A 105 8.73 -0.72 32.32
CA PRO A 105 10.05 -0.10 32.16
C PRO A 105 10.04 1.29 31.50
N CYS A 106 9.01 1.60 30.72
CA CYS A 106 8.85 2.91 30.07
C CYS A 106 8.57 4.07 31.04
N PHE A 107 8.21 3.79 32.29
CA PHE A 107 7.97 4.78 33.34
C PHE A 107 9.10 4.89 34.37
N LEU A 108 10.25 4.28 34.10
CA LEU A 108 11.46 4.33 34.92
C LEU A 108 12.54 5.18 34.23
N GLN A 109 13.12 6.15 34.96
CA GLN A 109 14.28 6.90 34.49
C GLN A 109 15.58 6.10 34.71
N ALA A 110 16.69 6.52 34.08
CA ALA A 110 17.98 5.80 34.13
C ALA A 110 18.53 5.57 35.55
N ALA A 111 18.10 6.36 36.54
CA ALA A 111 18.45 6.22 37.96
C ALA A 111 17.50 5.30 38.77
N ARG A 112 16.53 4.64 38.12
CA ARG A 112 15.38 3.90 38.71
C ARG A 112 14.32 4.78 39.41
N ASP A 113 14.40 6.09 39.28
CA ASP A 113 13.35 6.99 39.76
C ASP A 113 12.12 6.95 38.82
N ALA A 114 10.94 6.99 39.41
CA ALA A 114 9.68 7.01 38.69
C ALA A 114 9.53 8.31 37.88
N VAL A 115 9.19 8.21 36.60
CA VAL A 115 8.82 9.35 35.75
C VAL A 115 7.66 10.10 36.41
N GLN A 116 7.77 11.40 36.63
CA GLN A 116 6.69 12.17 37.27
C GLN A 116 5.62 12.60 36.25
N PRO A 117 4.32 12.51 36.58
CA PRO A 117 3.25 13.07 35.74
C PRO A 117 3.29 14.61 35.74
N TRP A 118 2.55 15.24 34.82
CA TRP A 118 2.36 16.69 34.82
C TRP A 118 1.53 17.12 36.03
N GLU A 119 1.86 18.29 36.58
CA GLU A 119 1.01 18.93 37.58
C GLU A 119 -0.22 19.52 36.89
N LEU A 120 -1.41 19.08 37.29
CA LEU A 120 -2.70 19.53 36.75
C LEU A 120 -3.36 20.50 37.75
N PRO A 121 -3.40 21.81 37.48
CA PRO A 121 -4.10 22.75 38.33
C PRO A 121 -5.61 22.62 38.08
N GLY A 122 -6.35 21.82 38.88
CA GLY A 122 -7.81 21.80 38.75
C GLY A 122 -8.61 20.63 39.32
N LEU A 123 -7.99 19.56 39.83
CA LEU A 123 -8.74 18.50 40.52
C LEU A 123 -8.99 18.88 42.01
N LEU A 124 -9.75 19.96 42.24
CA LEU A 124 -10.18 20.36 43.58
C LEU A 124 -11.42 19.58 44.01
N HIS A 125 -11.37 19.13 45.26
CA HIS A 125 -12.37 18.32 45.95
C HIS A 125 -13.76 18.97 45.95
N ALA A 126 -14.80 18.12 45.95
CA ALA A 126 -16.20 18.52 45.96
C ALA A 126 -16.53 19.42 47.17
N GLY A 127 -16.95 20.66 46.90
CA GLY A 127 -17.62 21.52 47.87
C GLY A 127 -17.26 23.00 47.80
N SER A 128 -17.72 23.72 46.77
CA SER A 128 -18.16 25.12 46.85
C SER A 128 -18.48 25.63 45.45
N LEU A 129 -19.77 25.81 45.15
CA LEU A 129 -20.22 26.69 44.08
C LEU A 129 -20.45 28.05 44.75
N VAL A 130 -19.80 29.11 44.27
CA VAL A 130 -20.36 30.45 44.04
C VAL A 130 -19.25 31.42 43.59
N SER A 131 -19.44 31.97 42.40
CA SER A 131 -19.06 33.30 41.91
C SER A 131 -17.75 33.53 41.13
N ASN A 132 -17.97 34.21 40.00
CA ASN A 132 -17.09 35.11 39.23
C ASN A 132 -16.16 34.51 38.15
N HIS A 133 -16.72 34.28 36.97
CA HIS A 133 -16.01 34.53 35.71
C HIS A 133 -16.48 35.87 35.11
N ARG A 134 -15.53 36.78 34.88
CA ARG A 134 -15.71 38.00 34.08
C ARG A 134 -15.12 37.79 32.70
N VAL A 135 -15.94 38.12 31.70
CA VAL A 135 -15.64 38.26 30.26
C VAL A 135 -14.64 39.40 30.03
N LEU A 136 -13.72 39.25 29.08
CA LEU A 136 -13.31 40.36 28.21
C LEU A 136 -12.69 39.86 26.89
N GLY A 137 -13.32 40.24 25.78
CA GLY A 137 -12.77 40.17 24.43
C GLY A 137 -11.93 41.40 24.07
N ASP A 138 -11.17 41.24 22.98
CA ASP A 138 -10.52 42.19 22.08
C ASP A 138 -9.97 43.52 22.62
N SER A 139 -8.64 43.68 22.52
CA SER A 139 -8.01 44.82 21.82
C SER A 139 -6.47 44.69 21.73
N VAL A 140 -5.95 45.02 20.55
CA VAL A 140 -4.54 45.26 20.18
C VAL A 140 -4.03 46.53 20.91
N PRO A 141 -2.73 46.65 21.29
CA PRO A 141 -1.86 47.54 20.52
C PRO A 141 -0.38 47.15 20.39
N LYS A 142 0.22 47.80 19.39
CA LYS A 142 1.62 47.86 18.95
C LYS A 142 2.61 48.39 20.03
N THR A 143 3.87 47.98 19.84
CA THR A 143 5.21 48.54 20.20
C THR A 143 5.31 49.90 20.93
N PRO A 144 6.38 50.11 21.74
CA PRO A 144 7.55 50.82 21.20
C PRO A 144 8.94 50.30 21.64
N ARG A 145 9.95 50.68 20.85
CA ARG A 145 11.40 50.53 21.06
C ARG A 145 11.98 51.59 22.01
N ASP A 146 13.07 51.18 22.67
CA ASP A 146 14.31 51.89 23.05
C ASP A 146 14.28 53.30 23.68
N SER A 147 14.89 53.42 24.86
CA SER A 147 15.89 54.45 25.14
C SER A 147 16.76 54.10 26.36
N SER A 148 17.89 54.80 26.46
CA SER A 148 19.19 54.40 26.97
C SER A 148 19.58 54.99 28.34
N SER A 149 20.63 54.39 28.94
CA SER A 149 21.72 54.97 29.77
C SER A 149 21.46 55.43 31.21
N LEU A 150 22.22 54.88 32.20
CA LEU A 150 23.28 55.57 32.98
C LEU A 150 23.86 54.68 34.12
N ASN A 151 25.13 54.95 34.45
CA ASN A 151 26.09 54.19 35.29
C ASN A 151 25.87 54.26 36.81
N ALA A 152 26.34 53.24 37.56
CA ALA A 152 27.06 53.37 38.86
C ALA A 152 27.74 52.06 39.37
N VAL A 153 29.04 51.89 39.04
CA VAL A 153 30.22 51.64 39.91
C VAL A 153 30.16 50.73 41.19
N CYS A 154 30.83 49.54 41.07
CA CYS A 154 31.92 48.90 41.89
C CYS A 154 31.79 48.56 43.40
N PRO A 155 32.64 47.67 44.00
CA PRO A 155 34.06 47.32 43.68
C PRO A 155 34.38 45.82 43.44
N ARG A 156 35.30 45.46 42.52
CA ARG A 156 36.79 45.28 42.61
C ARG A 156 37.23 44.26 43.68
N SER A 157 38.09 43.27 43.41
CA SER A 157 39.37 43.21 42.66
C SER A 157 39.50 41.86 41.92
N GLY A 158 40.32 41.59 40.89
CA GLY A 158 41.51 42.20 40.27
C GLY A 158 42.40 41.03 39.80
N SER A 159 42.38 40.68 38.51
CA SER A 159 43.46 40.84 37.49
C SER A 159 44.77 40.07 37.78
N ARG A 160 45.40 39.35 36.83
CA ARG A 160 45.97 39.85 35.57
C ARG A 160 46.29 38.73 34.54
N GLN A 161 45.95 39.02 33.28
CA GLN A 161 46.51 38.56 31.98
C GLN A 161 48.00 39.02 31.80
N PRO A 162 48.79 38.74 30.72
CA PRO A 162 48.40 38.72 29.28
C PRO A 162 49.32 37.82 28.36
N PRO A 163 49.59 38.11 27.04
CA PRO A 163 49.06 37.28 25.94
C PRO A 163 50.05 36.87 24.81
N ARG A 164 49.54 36.10 23.84
CA ARG A 164 49.86 36.02 22.38
C ARG A 164 51.21 35.43 21.84
N LEU A 165 51.02 34.66 20.74
CA LEU A 165 51.86 34.37 19.54
C LEU A 165 52.72 33.07 19.48
N ALA A 166 52.20 32.08 18.71
CA ALA A 166 52.81 31.09 17.78
C ALA A 166 53.98 30.16 18.25
N PRO A 167 54.39 29.10 17.51
CA PRO A 167 53.69 28.10 16.68
C PRO A 167 53.91 26.65 17.22
N ASP A 168 53.46 25.62 16.48
CA ASP A 168 53.86 24.20 16.62
C ASP A 168 55.37 24.02 16.90
N PRO A 169 55.82 22.99 17.66
CA PRO A 169 56.21 21.76 16.97
C PRO A 169 56.15 20.41 17.75
N LEU A 170 56.08 19.34 16.97
CA LEU A 170 56.67 18.00 17.15
C LEU A 170 55.95 16.96 18.03
N VAL A 171 55.21 16.14 17.28
CA VAL A 171 54.95 14.71 17.49
C VAL A 171 56.22 13.96 17.95
N VAL A 172 56.15 13.37 19.14
CA VAL A 172 57.09 12.33 19.58
C VAL A 172 56.54 10.98 19.11
N ALA A 173 57.19 10.42 18.09
CA ALA A 173 56.96 9.07 17.62
C ALA A 173 57.37 8.05 18.69
N SER A 174 56.42 7.23 19.14
CA SER A 174 56.70 5.99 19.86
C SER A 174 56.67 4.84 18.85
N ILE A 175 57.84 4.57 18.27
CA ILE A 175 58.09 3.38 17.46
C ILE A 175 58.30 2.20 18.42
N THR A 176 57.37 1.24 18.39
CA THR A 176 57.64 -0.13 18.82
C THR A 176 58.06 -0.94 17.58
N PRO A 177 59.08 -1.82 17.67
CA PRO A 177 59.59 -2.51 16.49
C PRO A 177 58.64 -3.63 16.08
N SER A 178 58.19 -3.57 14.83
CA SER A 178 57.43 -4.64 14.17
C SER A 178 58.37 -5.76 13.73
N MET A 179 57.94 -7.00 14.01
CA MET A 179 58.55 -8.21 13.48
C MET A 179 58.48 -8.24 11.93
N PRO A 180 59.46 -8.83 11.23
CA PRO A 180 59.50 -8.82 9.77
C PRO A 180 58.47 -9.79 9.20
N GLY A 181 57.42 -9.28 8.53
CA GLY A 181 56.44 -10.09 7.79
C GLY A 181 55.01 -9.56 7.68
N GLY A 182 54.69 -8.37 8.22
CA GLY A 182 53.31 -7.82 8.19
C GLY A 182 52.94 -7.12 6.88
N VAL A 183 51.85 -7.57 6.23
CA VAL A 183 51.22 -6.87 5.09
C VAL A 183 50.72 -5.49 5.54
N SER A 184 50.97 -4.44 4.77
CA SER A 184 50.61 -3.03 5.05
C SER A 184 49.13 -2.85 5.42
N ASP A 185 48.85 -1.96 6.38
CA ASP A 185 47.49 -1.61 6.81
C ASP A 185 46.71 -0.93 5.67
N LEU A 186 45.49 -1.42 5.40
CA LEU A 186 44.65 -0.95 4.29
C LEU A 186 44.30 0.54 4.44
N SER A 187 44.18 1.02 5.69
CA SER A 187 43.85 2.40 6.02
C SER A 187 44.80 3.44 5.39
N GLN A 188 46.08 3.06 5.20
CA GLN A 188 47.15 3.95 4.74
C GLN A 188 47.30 3.99 3.21
N ILE A 189 46.62 3.10 2.48
CA ILE A 189 46.79 2.99 1.01
C ILE A 189 45.87 4.00 0.32
N PRO A 190 46.37 4.90 -0.55
CA PRO A 190 45.50 5.85 -1.27
C PRO A 190 44.51 5.14 -2.21
N ALA A 191 43.30 5.70 -2.35
CA ALA A 191 42.23 5.15 -3.18
C ALA A 191 42.65 4.81 -4.63
N ASN A 192 43.52 5.63 -5.24
CA ASN A 192 44.01 5.44 -6.61
C ASN A 192 45.10 4.36 -6.73
N GLU A 193 45.61 3.83 -5.62
CA GLU A 193 46.66 2.80 -5.59
C GLU A 193 46.13 1.41 -5.25
N LEU A 194 44.85 1.28 -4.92
CA LEU A 194 44.24 0.02 -4.54
C LEU A 194 44.40 -1.08 -5.60
N ASP A 195 44.27 -0.77 -6.89
CA ASP A 195 44.50 -1.74 -7.97
C ASP A 195 45.96 -2.28 -7.94
N ARG A 196 46.95 -1.42 -7.68
CA ARG A 196 48.36 -1.80 -7.55
C ARG A 196 48.60 -2.60 -6.28
N PHE A 197 48.04 -2.16 -5.15
CA PHE A 197 48.13 -2.88 -3.88
C PHE A 197 47.61 -4.31 -3.99
N ILE A 198 46.47 -4.52 -4.66
CA ILE A 198 45.92 -5.86 -4.88
C ILE A 198 46.88 -6.72 -5.69
N LYS A 199 47.43 -6.18 -6.78
CA LYS A 199 48.38 -6.88 -7.65
C LYS A 199 49.66 -7.28 -6.91
N ASP A 200 50.20 -6.39 -6.10
CA ASP A 200 51.54 -6.58 -5.50
C ASP A 200 51.48 -7.38 -4.20
N HIS A 201 50.40 -7.22 -3.41
CA HIS A 201 50.32 -7.77 -2.04
C HIS A 201 49.22 -8.81 -1.84
N LEU A 202 48.08 -8.71 -2.52
CA LEU A 202 46.95 -9.63 -2.30
C LEU A 202 46.93 -10.81 -3.28
N GLN A 203 47.44 -10.63 -4.50
CA GLN A 203 47.45 -11.68 -5.51
C GLN A 203 48.37 -12.85 -5.13
N PRO A 204 47.86 -14.09 -5.18
CA PRO A 204 48.61 -15.28 -4.81
C PRO A 204 49.78 -15.53 -5.77
N ASN A 205 50.84 -16.16 -5.28
CA ASN A 205 52.01 -16.51 -6.09
C ASN A 205 51.62 -17.57 -7.16
N PRO A 206 51.75 -17.27 -8.46
CA PRO A 206 51.39 -18.21 -9.54
C PRO A 206 52.12 -19.56 -9.45
N GLN A 207 53.38 -19.56 -8.99
CA GLN A 207 54.19 -20.77 -8.84
C GLN A 207 53.65 -21.68 -7.73
N PHE A 208 53.28 -21.10 -6.59
CA PHE A 208 52.61 -21.83 -5.51
C PHE A 208 51.25 -22.39 -5.96
N LEU A 209 50.45 -21.61 -6.70
CA LEU A 209 49.16 -22.09 -7.22
C LEU A 209 49.32 -23.28 -8.16
N LYS A 210 50.38 -23.29 -8.99
CA LYS A 210 50.69 -24.42 -9.87
C LYS A 210 51.11 -25.66 -9.07
N GLN A 211 51.94 -25.49 -8.03
CA GLN A 211 52.32 -26.56 -7.11
C GLN A 211 51.10 -27.13 -6.37
N ALA A 212 50.28 -26.26 -5.78
CA ALA A 212 49.06 -26.63 -5.05
C ALA A 212 48.04 -27.36 -5.96
N ASN A 213 47.82 -26.87 -7.20
CA ASN A 213 46.95 -27.57 -8.14
C ASN A 213 47.47 -28.98 -8.47
N LYS A 214 48.78 -29.13 -8.73
CA LYS A 214 49.39 -30.43 -9.01
C LYS A 214 49.23 -31.39 -7.82
N ALA A 215 49.39 -30.90 -6.59
CA ALA A 215 49.19 -31.69 -5.38
C ALA A 215 47.72 -32.08 -5.21
N ILE A 216 46.78 -31.15 -5.38
CA ILE A 216 45.34 -31.44 -5.34
C ILE A 216 44.97 -32.47 -6.40
N ASP A 217 45.44 -32.33 -7.64
CA ASP A 217 45.15 -33.30 -8.71
C ASP A 217 45.73 -34.68 -8.39
N SER A 218 46.88 -34.74 -7.72
CA SER A 218 47.47 -35.99 -7.25
C SER A 218 46.63 -36.65 -6.15
N ILE A 219 46.17 -35.86 -5.16
CA ILE A 219 45.26 -36.30 -4.09
C ILE A 219 43.94 -36.82 -4.70
N LEU A 220 43.34 -36.07 -5.63
CA LEU A 220 42.09 -36.46 -6.27
C LEU A 220 42.26 -37.75 -7.09
N ASN A 221 43.35 -37.88 -7.84
CA ASN A 221 43.65 -39.09 -8.60
C ASN A 221 43.90 -40.31 -7.71
N PHE A 222 44.57 -40.13 -6.57
CA PHE A 222 44.79 -41.17 -5.57
C PHE A 222 43.45 -41.65 -4.97
N LEU A 223 42.65 -40.71 -4.46
CA LEU A 223 41.34 -41.02 -3.87
C LEU A 223 40.40 -41.67 -4.88
N ASN A 224 40.45 -41.26 -6.16
CA ASN A 224 39.61 -41.87 -7.19
C ASN A 224 40.01 -43.33 -7.52
N LYS A 225 41.30 -43.69 -7.36
CA LYS A 225 41.81 -45.05 -7.66
C LYS A 225 41.70 -46.00 -6.47
N ASN A 226 41.89 -45.51 -5.25
CA ASN A 226 42.15 -46.34 -4.07
C ASN A 226 41.07 -46.25 -2.97
N CYS A 227 40.09 -45.34 -3.08
CA CYS A 227 39.03 -45.26 -2.08
C CYS A 227 38.07 -46.46 -2.19
N VAL A 228 37.78 -47.09 -1.04
CA VAL A 228 36.83 -48.21 -0.89
C VAL A 228 35.47 -47.91 -1.53
N TYR A 229 35.02 -46.66 -1.44
CA TYR A 229 33.82 -46.18 -2.11
C TYR A 229 34.18 -45.46 -3.41
N LYS A 230 33.74 -46.01 -4.55
CA LYS A 230 34.00 -45.42 -5.87
C LYS A 230 33.45 -44.00 -5.96
N ALA A 231 34.32 -43.04 -6.23
CA ALA A 231 33.92 -41.66 -6.51
C ALA A 231 33.26 -41.56 -7.90
N SER A 232 32.13 -40.85 -8.01
CA SER A 232 31.54 -40.49 -9.30
C SER A 232 32.33 -39.35 -9.96
N ARG A 233 32.72 -38.37 -9.14
CA ARG A 233 33.46 -37.16 -9.54
C ARG A 233 34.03 -36.45 -8.31
N ALA A 234 34.86 -35.45 -8.55
CA ALA A 234 35.38 -34.56 -7.51
C ALA A 234 35.32 -33.10 -7.95
N SER A 235 35.11 -32.20 -7.00
CA SER A 235 35.06 -30.76 -7.25
C SER A 235 35.91 -29.97 -6.28
N LYS A 236 36.48 -28.87 -6.79
CA LYS A 236 37.28 -27.92 -6.03
C LYS A 236 36.39 -26.74 -5.62
N GLY A 237 36.08 -26.64 -4.34
CA GLY A 237 35.40 -25.53 -3.66
C GLY A 237 36.38 -24.64 -2.89
N GLY A 238 35.90 -24.02 -1.81
CA GLY A 238 36.68 -23.04 -1.05
C GLY A 238 37.01 -21.78 -1.83
N SER A 239 37.77 -20.86 -1.22
CA SER A 239 38.22 -19.64 -1.91
C SER A 239 39.14 -19.94 -3.08
N PHE A 240 39.87 -21.05 -3.04
CA PHE A 240 40.64 -21.55 -4.17
C PHE A 240 39.75 -21.88 -5.37
N GLY A 241 38.74 -22.73 -5.18
CA GLY A 241 37.82 -23.14 -6.23
C GLY A 241 37.01 -21.98 -6.81
N ARG A 242 36.60 -21.03 -5.96
CA ARG A 242 35.88 -19.80 -6.34
C ARG A 242 36.79 -18.72 -6.97
N GLY A 243 38.10 -18.88 -6.92
CA GLY A 243 39.06 -17.91 -7.46
C GLY A 243 39.14 -16.60 -6.65
N THR A 244 38.87 -16.65 -5.33
CA THR A 244 38.83 -15.49 -4.42
C THR A 244 39.82 -15.64 -3.25
N HIS A 245 40.86 -16.45 -3.42
CA HIS A 245 41.88 -16.72 -2.42
C HIS A 245 42.91 -15.58 -2.36
N LEU A 246 43.53 -15.42 -1.18
CA LEU A 246 44.50 -14.36 -0.90
C LEU A 246 45.92 -14.93 -0.77
N ARG A 247 46.93 -14.10 -1.07
CA ARG A 247 48.33 -14.43 -0.76
C ARG A 247 48.50 -14.75 0.72
N GLY A 248 49.21 -15.84 1.02
CA GLY A 248 49.55 -16.25 2.39
C GLY A 248 48.42 -16.90 3.20
N SER A 249 47.18 -16.91 2.70
CA SER A 249 46.11 -17.72 3.32
C SER A 249 45.03 -18.06 2.31
N CYS A 250 45.03 -19.34 1.93
CA CYS A 250 44.20 -19.95 0.91
C CYS A 250 43.49 -21.17 1.49
N ASP A 251 42.17 -21.24 1.33
CA ASP A 251 41.35 -22.40 1.70
C ASP A 251 40.83 -23.09 0.44
N VAL A 252 40.90 -24.42 0.42
CA VAL A 252 40.30 -25.25 -0.62
C VAL A 252 39.41 -26.31 0.00
N GLU A 253 38.19 -26.41 -0.51
CA GLU A 253 37.28 -27.50 -0.18
C GLU A 253 37.36 -28.53 -1.30
N LEU A 254 37.59 -29.80 -0.98
CA LEU A 254 37.62 -30.89 -1.95
C LEU A 254 36.37 -31.74 -1.73
N ALA A 255 35.34 -31.52 -2.54
CA ALA A 255 34.10 -32.27 -2.49
C ALA A 255 34.24 -33.55 -3.32
N ILE A 256 34.24 -34.71 -2.65
CA ILE A 256 34.37 -36.03 -3.27
C ILE A 256 32.97 -36.67 -3.32
N PHE A 257 32.42 -36.82 -4.51
CA PHE A 257 31.09 -37.36 -4.72
C PHE A 257 31.14 -38.88 -4.72
N LEU A 258 30.54 -39.52 -3.73
CA LEU A 258 30.64 -40.97 -3.53
C LEU A 258 29.35 -41.69 -3.93
N ASN A 259 29.49 -42.75 -4.73
CA ASN A 259 28.36 -43.55 -5.21
C ASN A 259 27.60 -44.32 -4.10
N CYS A 260 28.21 -44.42 -2.91
CA CYS A 260 27.64 -45.12 -1.77
C CYS A 260 26.54 -44.32 -1.05
N PHE A 261 26.46 -43.00 -1.25
CA PHE A 261 25.36 -42.17 -0.74
C PHE A 261 24.21 -42.16 -1.76
N LYS A 262 23.01 -42.57 -1.35
CA LYS A 262 21.79 -42.52 -2.20
C LYS A 262 20.84 -41.40 -1.81
N SER A 263 21.01 -40.82 -0.63
CA SER A 263 20.23 -39.69 -0.13
C SER A 263 21.05 -38.75 0.75
N TYR A 264 20.52 -37.55 1.01
CA TYR A 264 21.09 -36.62 2.00
C TYR A 264 21.19 -37.25 3.41
N LYS A 265 20.20 -38.07 3.81
CA LYS A 265 20.20 -38.76 5.11
C LYS A 265 21.30 -39.82 5.18
N ASP A 266 21.55 -40.53 4.09
CA ASP A 266 22.60 -41.55 4.02
C ASP A 266 23.99 -40.92 4.21
N GLN A 267 24.20 -39.76 3.59
CA GLN A 267 25.44 -39.00 3.76
C GLN A 267 25.66 -38.67 5.24
N ARG A 268 24.63 -38.17 5.94
CA ARG A 268 24.73 -37.87 7.38
C ARG A 268 25.09 -39.10 8.20
N ALA A 269 24.42 -40.23 7.95
CA ALA A 269 24.61 -41.45 8.73
C ALA A 269 26.02 -42.06 8.58
N ARG A 270 26.61 -41.96 7.38
CA ARG A 270 27.86 -42.65 7.02
C ARG A 270 29.08 -41.71 6.93
N ARG A 271 28.92 -40.41 7.20
CA ARG A 271 29.96 -39.38 7.04
C ARG A 271 31.21 -39.69 7.87
N ALA A 272 31.05 -39.98 9.15
CA ALA A 272 32.15 -40.17 10.09
C ALA A 272 33.01 -41.40 9.71
N GLU A 273 32.37 -42.55 9.46
CA GLU A 273 33.04 -43.78 9.00
C GLU A 273 33.83 -43.53 7.71
N THR A 274 33.22 -42.83 6.74
CA THR A 274 33.86 -42.52 5.46
C THR A 274 35.07 -41.59 5.62
N LEU A 275 35.00 -40.61 6.53
CA LEU A 275 36.09 -39.66 6.79
C LEU A 275 37.28 -40.33 7.46
N GLU A 276 37.06 -41.22 8.43
CA GLU A 276 38.13 -41.99 9.08
C GLU A 276 38.85 -42.90 8.08
N GLU A 277 38.11 -43.57 7.19
CA GLU A 277 38.68 -44.39 6.13
C GLU A 277 39.50 -43.56 5.13
N MET A 278 38.95 -42.42 4.68
CA MET A 278 39.67 -41.49 3.81
C MET A 278 40.95 -40.96 4.46
N ARG A 279 40.92 -40.70 5.77
CA ARG A 279 42.08 -40.26 6.54
C ARG A 279 43.16 -41.33 6.58
N ALA A 280 42.82 -42.56 6.95
CA ALA A 280 43.76 -43.68 7.01
C ALA A 280 44.45 -43.92 5.66
N GLN A 281 43.69 -43.84 4.56
CA GLN A 281 44.23 -43.98 3.20
C GLN A 281 45.16 -42.82 2.83
N LEU A 282 44.82 -41.58 3.18
CA LEU A 282 45.64 -40.41 2.89
C LEU A 282 46.95 -40.43 3.68
N GLU A 283 46.88 -40.79 4.98
CA GLU A 283 48.04 -40.94 5.87
C GLU A 283 48.98 -42.07 5.41
N SER A 284 48.42 -43.18 4.92
CA SER A 284 49.22 -44.30 4.36
C SER A 284 49.88 -43.95 3.02
N TRP A 285 49.22 -43.16 2.17
CA TRP A 285 49.74 -42.80 0.84
C TRP A 285 50.81 -41.71 0.87
N TRP A 286 50.70 -40.76 1.79
CA TRP A 286 51.61 -39.61 1.86
C TRP A 286 53.01 -39.95 2.43
N GLN A 287 53.35 -41.24 2.57
CA GLN A 287 54.66 -41.71 3.05
C GLN A 287 55.81 -41.44 2.05
N ASP A 288 55.51 -41.03 0.81
CA ASP A 288 56.51 -40.63 -0.21
C ASP A 288 56.17 -39.22 -0.75
N PRO A 289 56.98 -38.18 -0.47
CA PRO A 289 56.59 -36.79 -0.65
C PRO A 289 56.52 -36.37 -2.13
N VAL A 290 55.50 -35.57 -2.48
CA VAL A 290 55.57 -34.72 -3.67
C VAL A 290 56.72 -33.71 -3.43
N PRO A 291 57.68 -33.55 -4.37
CA PRO A 291 58.76 -32.58 -4.19
C PRO A 291 58.21 -31.18 -3.88
N ASP A 292 58.79 -30.52 -2.87
CA ASP A 292 58.53 -29.14 -2.43
C ASP A 292 57.25 -28.85 -1.61
N LEU A 293 56.50 -29.88 -1.18
CA LEU A 293 55.29 -29.72 -0.34
C LEU A 293 55.25 -30.70 0.83
N SER A 294 54.91 -30.20 2.02
CA SER A 294 54.62 -31.03 3.21
C SER A 294 53.12 -30.99 3.54
N LEU A 295 52.59 -32.13 3.98
CA LEU A 295 51.19 -32.28 4.39
C LEU A 295 51.13 -32.42 5.92
N GLN A 296 50.34 -31.58 6.57
CA GLN A 296 50.20 -31.56 8.03
C GLN A 296 48.72 -31.70 8.40
N PHE A 297 48.35 -32.78 9.07
CA PHE A 297 46.97 -32.98 9.56
C PHE A 297 46.70 -32.11 10.79
N SER A 298 45.47 -31.57 10.89
CA SER A 298 45.06 -30.82 12.08
C SER A 298 44.89 -31.76 13.29
N LYS A 299 45.31 -31.31 14.48
CA LYS A 299 45.07 -32.04 15.74
C LYS A 299 43.61 -32.02 16.18
N HIS A 300 42.82 -31.08 15.66
CA HIS A 300 41.39 -30.99 15.90
C HIS A 300 40.62 -31.69 14.78
N THR A 301 39.78 -32.66 15.14
CA THR A 301 38.86 -33.35 14.24
C THR A 301 37.54 -32.58 14.18
N VAL A 302 37.19 -32.10 12.98
CA VAL A 302 35.84 -31.58 12.71
C VAL A 302 34.99 -32.76 12.25
N PRO A 303 33.82 -33.03 12.86
CA PRO A 303 33.00 -34.21 12.51
C PRO A 303 32.55 -34.27 11.05
N GLU A 304 32.61 -33.13 10.35
CA GLU A 304 32.02 -32.92 9.03
C GLU A 304 33.04 -32.94 7.88
N ALA A 305 34.34 -32.80 8.17
CA ALA A 305 35.40 -32.67 7.17
C ALA A 305 36.76 -33.15 7.68
N LEU A 306 37.57 -33.74 6.80
CA LEU A 306 38.97 -34.03 7.08
C LEU A 306 39.82 -32.80 6.72
N GLN A 307 40.43 -32.18 7.73
CA GLN A 307 41.23 -30.96 7.59
C GLN A 307 42.73 -31.26 7.64
N PHE A 308 43.47 -30.71 6.67
CA PHE A 308 44.93 -30.78 6.62
C PHE A 308 45.50 -29.57 5.88
N GLN A 309 46.79 -29.28 6.08
CA GLN A 309 47.49 -28.16 5.47
C GLN A 309 48.52 -28.65 4.46
N LEU A 310 48.59 -27.98 3.31
CA LEU A 310 49.66 -28.11 2.33
C LEU A 310 50.61 -26.92 2.51
N VAL A 311 51.83 -27.18 2.96
CA VAL A 311 52.85 -26.16 3.23
C VAL A 311 54.00 -26.31 2.24
N SER A 312 54.29 -25.26 1.47
CA SER A 312 55.44 -25.23 0.56
C SER A 312 56.74 -25.08 1.34
N THR A 313 57.68 -25.99 1.10
CA THR A 313 59.00 -25.98 1.77
C THR A 313 59.94 -24.91 1.20
N THR A 314 59.63 -24.34 0.05
CA THR A 314 60.48 -23.37 -0.69
C THR A 314 59.92 -21.95 -0.72
N LEU A 315 58.60 -21.77 -0.64
CA LEU A 315 57.93 -20.47 -0.85
C LEU A 315 57.27 -19.87 0.40
N GLY A 316 57.36 -20.53 1.56
CA GLY A 316 56.77 -20.06 2.82
C GLY A 316 55.24 -19.84 2.76
N SER A 317 54.57 -20.49 1.81
CA SER A 317 53.13 -20.37 1.57
C SER A 317 52.41 -21.63 2.00
N GLN A 318 51.24 -21.47 2.62
CA GLN A 318 50.40 -22.57 3.11
C GLN A 318 48.97 -22.51 2.56
N MET A 319 48.34 -23.67 2.44
CA MET A 319 46.95 -23.82 2.02
C MET A 319 46.22 -24.77 2.98
N ASP A 320 45.10 -24.32 3.51
CA ASP A 320 44.19 -25.13 4.31
C ASP A 320 43.28 -25.94 3.38
N VAL A 321 43.27 -27.26 3.51
CA VAL A 321 42.47 -28.20 2.71
C VAL A 321 41.39 -28.81 3.60
N SER A 322 40.14 -28.78 3.13
CA SER A 322 39.00 -29.47 3.75
C SER A 322 38.45 -30.51 2.79
N LEU A 323 38.66 -31.79 3.07
CA LEU A 323 38.15 -32.91 2.26
C LEU A 323 36.75 -33.32 2.77
N LEU A 324 35.78 -33.38 1.86
CA LEU A 324 34.36 -33.53 2.15
C LEU A 324 33.75 -34.67 1.32
N PRO A 325 33.31 -35.78 1.93
CA PRO A 325 32.53 -36.81 1.25
C PRO A 325 31.07 -36.34 1.08
N VAL A 326 30.59 -36.32 -0.17
CA VAL A 326 29.31 -35.69 -0.53
C VAL A 326 28.40 -36.60 -1.37
N PHE A 327 27.09 -36.44 -1.17
CA PHE A 327 26.06 -37.07 -2.00
C PHE A 327 25.92 -36.32 -3.32
N ASP A 328 25.89 -37.05 -4.45
CA ASP A 328 25.72 -36.46 -5.77
C ASP A 328 24.25 -36.22 -6.12
N ALA A 329 23.66 -35.24 -5.43
CA ALA A 329 22.25 -34.89 -5.62
C ALA A 329 21.98 -34.20 -6.97
N VAL A 330 22.98 -33.50 -7.51
CA VAL A 330 22.84 -32.67 -8.71
C VAL A 330 23.20 -33.42 -9.99
N GLY A 331 24.10 -34.42 -9.90
CA GLY A 331 24.65 -35.10 -11.06
C GLY A 331 25.59 -34.23 -11.90
N PRO A 332 26.02 -34.72 -13.08
CA PRO A 332 26.90 -33.97 -13.97
C PRO A 332 26.17 -32.74 -14.54
N LEU A 333 26.74 -31.55 -14.30
CA LEU A 333 26.14 -30.28 -14.74
C LEU A 333 26.55 -29.93 -16.18
N SER A 334 25.57 -29.69 -17.04
CA SER A 334 25.78 -28.97 -18.31
C SER A 334 25.83 -27.46 -18.07
N SER A 335 26.70 -26.76 -18.80
CA SER A 335 26.87 -25.30 -18.73
C SER A 335 25.53 -24.56 -18.87
N GLY A 336 25.08 -23.89 -17.81
CA GLY A 336 23.92 -22.99 -17.83
C GLY A 336 22.56 -23.62 -17.50
N THR A 337 22.51 -24.91 -17.15
CA THR A 337 21.26 -25.60 -16.80
C THR A 337 20.99 -25.51 -15.28
N LYS A 338 19.77 -25.15 -14.89
CA LYS A 338 19.36 -25.14 -13.47
C LYS A 338 19.19 -26.58 -12.95
N PRO A 339 19.52 -26.86 -11.67
CA PRO A 339 19.16 -28.13 -11.05
C PRO A 339 17.65 -28.39 -11.06
N GLU A 340 17.26 -29.65 -11.18
CA GLU A 340 15.87 -30.08 -11.09
C GLU A 340 15.25 -29.71 -9.72
N PRO A 341 14.00 -29.22 -9.66
CA PRO A 341 13.35 -28.83 -8.39
C PRO A 341 13.31 -29.94 -7.33
N GLN A 342 13.31 -31.21 -7.76
CA GLN A 342 13.36 -32.40 -6.90
C GLN A 342 14.59 -32.42 -5.99
N VAL A 343 15.72 -31.85 -6.44
CA VAL A 343 16.96 -31.78 -5.66
C VAL A 343 16.74 -30.98 -4.37
N TYR A 344 16.12 -29.81 -4.47
CA TYR A 344 15.88 -28.97 -3.29
C TYR A 344 14.68 -29.45 -2.46
N SER A 345 13.62 -29.97 -3.08
CA SER A 345 12.49 -30.51 -2.31
C SER A 345 12.90 -31.73 -1.47
N THR A 346 13.74 -32.62 -2.00
CA THR A 346 14.30 -33.75 -1.22
C THR A 346 15.27 -33.29 -0.13
N LEU A 347 16.06 -32.23 -0.38
CA LEU A 347 16.87 -31.58 0.66
C LEU A 347 15.99 -31.07 1.81
N LEU A 348 14.88 -30.39 1.51
CA LEU A 348 13.96 -29.87 2.52
C LEU A 348 13.26 -30.99 3.32
N VAL A 349 12.85 -32.07 2.65
CA VAL A 349 12.23 -33.25 3.30
C VAL A 349 13.25 -34.02 4.16
N SER A 350 14.56 -33.88 3.90
CA SER A 350 15.59 -34.55 4.70
C SER A 350 15.61 -34.10 6.17
N GLY A 351 15.06 -32.91 6.46
CA GLY A 351 15.09 -32.30 7.80
C GLY A 351 16.48 -31.83 8.21
N CYS A 352 17.31 -31.44 7.23
CA CYS A 352 18.69 -31.01 7.48
C CYS A 352 18.78 -29.67 8.21
N GLN A 353 19.89 -29.49 8.93
CA GLN A 353 20.26 -28.20 9.48
C GLN A 353 20.65 -27.22 8.35
N GLU A 354 20.63 -25.93 8.65
CA GLU A 354 20.99 -24.89 7.66
C GLU A 354 22.41 -25.11 7.12
N GLY A 355 22.53 -25.29 5.80
CA GLY A 355 23.83 -25.47 5.13
C GLY A 355 24.54 -26.80 5.41
N GLU A 356 23.89 -27.77 6.06
CA GLU A 356 24.51 -29.05 6.43
C GLU A 356 25.00 -29.87 5.21
N HIS A 357 24.30 -29.72 4.08
CA HIS A 357 24.62 -30.36 2.81
C HIS A 357 25.16 -29.37 1.77
N ALA A 358 25.62 -28.19 2.20
CA ALA A 358 26.15 -27.14 1.34
C ALA A 358 27.27 -27.63 0.39
N ALA A 359 28.02 -28.65 0.80
CA ALA A 359 29.10 -29.24 0.00
C ALA A 359 28.59 -30.02 -1.24
N CYS A 360 27.33 -30.47 -1.26
CA CYS A 360 26.71 -31.10 -2.43
C CYS A 360 26.56 -30.11 -3.60
N PHE A 361 26.52 -28.81 -3.29
CA PHE A 361 26.31 -27.73 -4.25
C PHE A 361 27.60 -26.95 -4.56
N THR A 362 28.76 -27.49 -4.19
CA THR A 362 30.07 -26.85 -4.35
C THR A 362 30.33 -26.36 -5.77
N GLU A 363 29.96 -27.14 -6.79
CA GLU A 363 30.13 -26.72 -8.19
C GLU A 363 29.26 -25.53 -8.58
N LEU A 364 27.99 -25.50 -8.15
CA LEU A 364 27.09 -24.37 -8.40
C LEU A 364 27.64 -23.10 -7.74
N ARG A 365 28.10 -23.22 -6.49
CA ARG A 365 28.73 -22.12 -5.75
C ARG A 365 30.00 -21.61 -6.42
N ARG A 366 30.86 -22.55 -6.86
CA ARG A 366 32.06 -22.25 -7.64
C ARG A 366 31.72 -21.51 -8.92
N ASN A 367 30.78 -22.03 -9.71
CA ASN A 367 30.41 -21.46 -10.99
C ASN A 367 29.83 -20.05 -10.82
N PHE A 368 28.98 -19.84 -9.81
CA PHE A 368 28.37 -18.54 -9.52
C PHE A 368 29.40 -17.41 -9.30
N VAL A 369 30.52 -17.71 -8.64
CA VAL A 369 31.61 -16.74 -8.42
C VAL A 369 32.58 -16.71 -9.59
N ASN A 370 32.87 -17.85 -10.21
CA ASN A 370 33.87 -17.94 -11.26
C ASN A 370 33.47 -17.27 -12.58
N THR A 371 32.17 -17.21 -12.89
CA THR A 371 31.66 -16.52 -14.08
C THR A 371 31.73 -14.99 -13.98
N ARG A 372 32.17 -14.44 -12.84
CA ARG A 372 32.24 -12.99 -12.61
C ARG A 372 33.54 -12.38 -13.14
N PRO A 373 33.54 -11.09 -13.52
CA PRO A 373 34.73 -10.41 -14.06
C PRO A 373 35.94 -10.48 -13.11
N SER A 374 37.15 -10.54 -13.67
CA SER A 374 38.40 -10.57 -12.89
C SER A 374 38.53 -9.38 -11.94
N LYS A 375 38.12 -8.19 -12.37
CA LYS A 375 38.14 -6.98 -11.54
C LYS A 375 37.22 -7.07 -10.32
N LEU A 376 36.06 -7.73 -10.44
CA LEU A 376 35.19 -8.02 -9.31
C LEU A 376 35.84 -9.01 -8.33
N LYS A 377 36.55 -10.03 -8.83
CA LYS A 377 37.30 -10.95 -7.97
C LYS A 377 38.41 -10.23 -7.20
N ASN A 378 39.09 -9.27 -7.82
CA ASN A 378 40.06 -8.39 -7.14
C ASN A 378 39.38 -7.58 -6.01
N LEU A 379 38.15 -7.10 -6.22
CA LEU A 379 37.41 -6.36 -5.18
C LEU A 379 37.04 -7.29 -4.01
N ILE A 380 36.60 -8.52 -4.32
CA ILE A 380 36.33 -9.54 -3.30
C ILE A 380 37.59 -9.80 -2.46
N MET A 381 38.75 -9.92 -3.10
CA MET A 381 40.02 -10.08 -2.39
C MET A 381 40.32 -8.90 -1.47
N LEU A 382 40.13 -7.66 -1.94
CA LEU A 382 40.32 -6.46 -1.12
C LEU A 382 39.40 -6.47 0.12
N VAL A 383 38.13 -6.80 -0.06
CA VAL A 383 37.14 -6.90 1.05
C VAL A 383 37.52 -8.03 2.02
N LYS A 384 37.98 -9.18 1.51
CA LYS A 384 38.43 -10.28 2.37
C LYS A 384 39.70 -9.93 3.15
N HIS A 385 40.61 -9.16 2.56
CA HIS A 385 41.80 -8.67 3.25
C HIS A 385 41.42 -7.75 4.42
N TRP A 386 40.53 -6.78 4.18
CA TRP A 386 39.95 -5.95 5.23
C TRP A 386 39.28 -6.79 6.33
N TYR A 387 38.41 -7.73 5.96
CA TYR A 387 37.75 -8.62 6.92
C TYR A 387 38.75 -9.38 7.81
N ARG A 388 39.88 -9.83 7.25
CA ARG A 388 40.94 -10.52 8.02
C ARG A 388 41.65 -9.58 9.00
N GLN A 389 41.90 -8.33 8.62
CA GLN A 389 42.46 -7.34 9.55
C GLN A 389 41.54 -7.13 10.75
N VAL A 390 40.23 -6.99 10.52
CA VAL A 390 39.24 -6.88 11.60
C VAL A 390 39.17 -8.17 12.44
N ALA A 391 39.18 -9.33 11.81
CA ALA A 391 39.14 -10.61 12.51
C ALA A 391 40.41 -10.85 13.37
N ALA A 392 41.58 -10.39 12.92
CA ALA A 392 42.83 -10.48 13.67
C ALA A 392 42.81 -9.57 14.91
N GLN A 393 42.26 -8.36 14.80
CA GLN A 393 42.07 -7.44 15.93
C GLN A 393 41.11 -8.05 16.99
N ASN A 394 40.05 -8.74 16.55
CA ASN A 394 39.09 -9.41 17.46
C ASN A 394 39.70 -10.58 18.25
N LYS A 395 40.77 -11.23 17.75
CA LYS A 395 41.45 -12.32 18.49
C LYS A 395 42.31 -11.82 19.64
N GLY A 396 42.67 -10.53 19.66
CA GLY A 396 43.50 -9.90 20.70
C GLY A 396 42.73 -9.43 21.94
N GLU A 397 41.41 -9.26 21.85
CA GLU A 397 40.58 -8.70 22.93
C GLU A 397 39.38 -9.61 23.28
N ARG A 398 39.40 -10.14 24.52
CA ARG A 398 38.31 -10.81 25.27
C ARG A 398 37.83 -12.22 24.86
N TRP A 399 37.91 -13.13 25.83
CA TRP A 399 37.03 -14.30 25.95
C TRP A 399 35.56 -13.86 25.99
N GLY A 400 34.76 -14.31 25.02
CA GLY A 400 33.29 -14.13 25.00
C GLY A 400 32.67 -13.39 23.81
N CYS A 401 33.44 -12.97 22.80
CA CYS A 401 32.88 -12.27 21.63
C CYS A 401 32.12 -13.23 20.68
N ALA A 402 30.95 -12.80 20.19
CA ALA A 402 30.15 -13.54 19.21
C ALA A 402 30.91 -13.72 17.88
N SER A 403 30.81 -14.92 17.27
CA SER A 403 31.52 -15.25 16.03
C SER A 403 31.15 -14.31 14.88
N LEU A 404 32.15 -13.79 14.17
CA LEU A 404 31.97 -13.03 12.94
C LEU A 404 31.31 -13.90 11.85
N PRO A 405 30.57 -13.31 10.90
CA PRO A 405 30.04 -14.07 9.77
C PRO A 405 31.17 -14.67 8.93
N PRO A 406 30.94 -15.79 8.21
CA PRO A 406 31.94 -16.38 7.31
C PRO A 406 32.41 -15.36 6.25
N ALA A 407 33.68 -15.42 5.86
CA ALA A 407 34.21 -14.57 4.78
C ALA A 407 33.40 -14.71 3.47
N TYR A 408 32.80 -15.88 3.23
CA TYR A 408 31.92 -16.13 2.09
C TYR A 408 30.69 -15.19 2.05
N ALA A 409 30.17 -14.76 3.20
CA ALA A 409 29.08 -13.78 3.27
C ALA A 409 29.49 -12.42 2.66
N LEU A 410 30.75 -12.01 2.87
CA LEU A 410 31.30 -10.79 2.29
C LEU A 410 31.62 -10.95 0.79
N GLU A 411 31.97 -12.16 0.34
CA GLU A 411 32.08 -12.47 -1.10
C GLU A 411 30.72 -12.24 -1.78
N LEU A 412 29.65 -12.80 -1.22
CA LEU A 412 28.28 -12.64 -1.74
C LEU A 412 27.79 -11.20 -1.64
N LEU A 413 28.04 -10.50 -0.54
CA LEU A 413 27.67 -9.10 -0.38
C LEU A 413 28.39 -8.20 -1.40
N THR A 414 29.63 -8.52 -1.74
CA THR A 414 30.42 -7.82 -2.77
C THR A 414 29.85 -8.04 -4.17
N ILE A 415 29.47 -9.29 -4.48
CA ILE A 415 28.79 -9.62 -5.74
C ILE A 415 27.45 -8.88 -5.82
N PHE A 416 26.67 -8.89 -4.75
CA PHE A 416 25.40 -8.14 -4.66
C PHE A 416 25.61 -6.64 -4.88
N ALA A 417 26.59 -6.02 -4.20
CA ALA A 417 26.92 -4.62 -4.38
C ALA A 417 27.27 -4.28 -5.83
N TRP A 418 28.07 -5.12 -6.49
CA TRP A 418 28.43 -4.93 -7.88
C TRP A 418 27.25 -5.15 -8.83
N GLU A 419 26.44 -6.19 -8.65
CA GLU A 419 25.28 -6.48 -9.51
C GLU A 419 24.23 -5.37 -9.44
N GLN A 420 23.96 -4.84 -8.25
CA GLN A 420 22.96 -3.79 -8.05
C GLN A 420 23.47 -2.39 -8.39
N GLY A 421 24.75 -2.12 -8.16
CA GLY A 421 25.31 -0.77 -8.19
C GLY A 421 26.10 -0.43 -9.46
N CYS A 422 26.73 -1.41 -10.10
CA CYS A 422 27.66 -1.19 -11.20
C CYS A 422 27.34 -2.02 -12.44
N GLY A 423 27.41 -3.35 -12.32
CA GLY A 423 27.20 -4.30 -13.41
C GLY A 423 28.19 -4.21 -14.57
N LYS A 424 29.27 -3.43 -14.45
CA LYS A 424 30.28 -3.22 -15.51
C LYS A 424 31.57 -3.97 -15.20
N GLU A 425 32.30 -4.37 -16.24
CA GLU A 425 33.58 -5.06 -16.10
C GLU A 425 34.70 -4.16 -15.54
N SER A 426 34.65 -2.86 -15.85
CA SER A 426 35.59 -1.86 -15.35
C SER A 426 34.89 -0.89 -14.40
N PHE A 427 35.49 -0.69 -13.22
CA PHE A 427 35.01 0.22 -12.17
C PHE A 427 36.16 0.65 -11.25
N ASN A 428 35.91 1.64 -10.37
CA ASN A 428 36.89 2.10 -9.37
C ASN A 428 36.82 1.22 -8.09
N MET A 429 37.98 0.75 -7.61
CA MET A 429 38.06 -0.18 -6.47
C MET A 429 37.63 0.45 -5.15
N ALA A 430 37.98 1.72 -4.91
CA ALA A 430 37.56 2.44 -3.70
C ALA A 430 36.05 2.63 -3.65
N THR A 431 35.41 2.96 -4.78
CA THR A 431 33.94 3.02 -4.90
C THR A 431 33.30 1.67 -4.58
N GLY A 432 33.85 0.58 -5.12
CA GLY A 432 33.38 -0.78 -4.83
C GLY A 432 33.51 -1.13 -3.35
N LEU A 433 34.69 -0.90 -2.75
CA LEU A 433 34.96 -1.15 -1.34
C LEU A 433 34.03 -0.34 -0.45
N ARG A 434 33.92 0.97 -0.69
CA ARG A 434 33.00 1.87 0.03
C ARG A 434 31.57 1.36 0.02
N THR A 435 31.10 0.86 -1.12
CA THR A 435 29.73 0.34 -1.26
C THR A 435 29.50 -0.86 -0.35
N VAL A 436 30.43 -1.81 -0.34
CA VAL A 436 30.34 -3.01 0.51
C VAL A 436 30.36 -2.64 2.00
N LEU A 437 31.24 -1.72 2.40
CA LEU A 437 31.31 -1.23 3.78
C LEU A 437 30.03 -0.51 4.20
N SER A 438 29.42 0.28 3.31
CA SER A 438 28.12 0.91 3.57
C SER A 438 27.00 -0.11 3.77
N LEU A 439 27.00 -1.21 3.02
CA LEU A 439 26.05 -2.31 3.21
C LEU A 439 26.28 -3.05 4.53
N VAL A 440 27.54 -3.25 4.94
CA VAL A 440 27.90 -3.82 6.25
C VAL A 440 27.36 -2.96 7.39
N GLN A 441 27.48 -1.63 7.30
CA GLN A 441 26.90 -0.72 8.30
C GLN A 441 25.37 -0.86 8.38
N LYS A 442 24.71 -1.11 7.25
CA LYS A 442 23.26 -1.34 7.13
C LYS A 442 22.86 -2.81 7.33
N HIS A 443 23.66 -3.64 8.00
CA HIS A 443 23.42 -5.08 8.17
C HIS A 443 22.03 -5.43 8.73
N GLN A 444 21.46 -4.58 9.60
CA GLN A 444 20.11 -4.78 10.16
C GLN A 444 18.99 -4.70 9.10
N GLN A 445 19.31 -4.27 7.89
CA GLN A 445 18.40 -4.12 6.77
C GLN A 445 18.70 -5.11 5.63
N LEU A 446 19.80 -5.88 5.71
CA LEU A 446 20.26 -6.74 4.61
C LEU A 446 19.35 -7.95 4.39
N CYS A 447 18.73 -8.01 3.20
CA CYS A 447 17.97 -9.15 2.72
C CYS A 447 18.39 -9.45 1.28
N VAL A 448 19.24 -10.47 1.12
CA VAL A 448 19.90 -10.80 -0.14
C VAL A 448 19.73 -12.27 -0.45
N PHE A 449 19.22 -12.60 -1.64
CA PHE A 449 19.21 -13.94 -2.20
C PHE A 449 19.13 -13.90 -3.72
N TRP A 450 19.46 -15.03 -4.36
CA TRP A 450 19.40 -15.22 -5.79
C TRP A 450 18.46 -16.38 -6.16
N THR A 451 17.89 -16.36 -7.36
CA THR A 451 17.05 -17.44 -7.92
C THR A 451 17.70 -18.13 -9.11
N VAL A 452 19.04 -18.09 -9.15
CA VAL A 452 19.85 -18.64 -10.25
C VAL A 452 19.73 -20.16 -10.27
N ASN A 453 19.92 -20.83 -9.13
CA ASN A 453 19.93 -22.29 -9.07
C ASN A 453 18.65 -22.91 -8.51
N TYR A 454 17.78 -22.12 -7.87
CA TYR A 454 16.52 -22.57 -7.31
C TYR A 454 15.41 -21.56 -7.62
N SER A 455 14.20 -22.05 -7.96
CA SER A 455 13.07 -21.20 -8.39
C SER A 455 11.93 -21.22 -7.36
N LEU A 456 11.16 -20.15 -7.32
CA LEU A 456 9.96 -20.07 -6.48
C LEU A 456 8.74 -20.74 -7.14
N GLU A 457 8.92 -21.49 -8.23
CA GLU A 457 7.81 -22.18 -8.93
C GLU A 457 7.36 -23.42 -8.14
N ASP A 458 8.31 -24.13 -7.52
CA ASP A 458 8.01 -25.26 -6.63
C ASP A 458 7.32 -24.79 -5.33
N PRO A 459 6.13 -25.32 -4.99
CA PRO A 459 5.39 -24.90 -3.80
C PRO A 459 6.11 -25.16 -2.46
N GLY A 460 6.87 -26.27 -2.36
CA GLY A 460 7.59 -26.64 -1.14
C GLY A 460 8.74 -25.68 -0.87
N LEU A 461 9.55 -25.42 -1.89
CA LEU A 461 10.64 -24.46 -1.84
C LEU A 461 10.15 -23.02 -1.64
N ARG A 462 9.05 -22.62 -2.30
CA ARG A 462 8.40 -21.31 -2.08
C ARG A 462 8.04 -21.12 -0.61
N THR A 463 7.43 -22.14 0.01
CA THR A 463 7.05 -22.09 1.43
C THR A 463 8.28 -21.96 2.33
N HIS A 464 9.35 -22.72 2.05
CA HIS A 464 10.60 -22.62 2.80
C HIS A 464 11.24 -21.23 2.69
N MET A 465 11.32 -20.68 1.47
CA MET A 465 11.87 -19.35 1.20
C MET A 465 11.08 -18.26 1.93
N LEU A 466 9.75 -18.33 1.98
CA LEU A 466 8.95 -17.40 2.78
C LEU A 466 9.28 -17.50 4.28
N GLY A 467 9.54 -18.70 4.77
CA GLY A 467 10.05 -18.92 6.14
C GLY A 467 11.42 -18.28 6.38
N GLN A 468 12.34 -18.37 5.42
CA GLN A 468 13.66 -17.72 5.48
C GLN A 468 13.52 -16.19 5.51
N LEU A 469 12.66 -15.61 4.67
CA LEU A 469 12.48 -14.15 4.56
C LEU A 469 11.94 -13.50 5.85
N ARG A 470 11.28 -14.27 6.72
CA ARG A 470 10.81 -13.84 8.04
C ARG A 470 11.90 -13.84 9.13
N LYS A 471 13.07 -14.42 8.88
CA LYS A 471 14.17 -14.47 9.85
C LYS A 471 14.78 -13.08 10.09
N PRO A 472 15.38 -12.83 11.26
CA PRO A 472 16.05 -11.57 11.54
C PRO A 472 17.18 -11.29 10.55
N ARG A 473 17.39 -10.01 10.26
CA ARG A 473 18.46 -9.53 9.39
C ARG A 473 19.80 -9.53 10.15
N PRO A 474 20.96 -9.70 9.47
CA PRO A 474 21.12 -9.86 8.02
C PRO A 474 20.74 -11.26 7.51
N LEU A 475 20.01 -11.27 6.40
CA LEU A 475 19.68 -12.48 5.65
C LEU A 475 20.45 -12.44 4.33
N ILE A 476 21.43 -13.33 4.18
CA ILE A 476 22.18 -13.52 2.93
C ILE A 476 22.13 -15.01 2.63
N LEU A 477 21.27 -15.41 1.69
CA LEU A 477 21.12 -16.81 1.30
C LEU A 477 22.16 -17.19 0.25
N ASP A 478 22.76 -18.37 0.40
CA ASP A 478 23.68 -18.93 -0.58
C ASP A 478 22.95 -19.16 -1.92
N PRO A 479 23.42 -18.60 -3.05
CA PRO A 479 22.83 -18.84 -4.37
C PRO A 479 22.80 -20.31 -4.80
N ALA A 480 23.56 -21.19 -4.14
CA ALA A 480 23.63 -22.62 -4.42
C ALA A 480 22.82 -23.50 -3.45
N ASP A 481 22.51 -23.01 -2.24
CA ASP A 481 21.78 -23.74 -1.19
C ASP A 481 20.75 -22.82 -0.52
N PRO A 482 19.44 -22.98 -0.82
CA PRO A 482 18.39 -22.11 -0.29
C PRO A 482 18.18 -22.27 1.23
N THR A 483 18.76 -23.28 1.86
CA THR A 483 18.65 -23.50 3.32
C THR A 483 19.67 -22.68 4.10
N TRP A 484 20.76 -22.26 3.45
CA TRP A 484 21.93 -21.70 4.14
C TRP A 484 21.92 -20.17 4.15
N ASN A 485 21.59 -19.59 5.32
CA ASN A 485 21.82 -18.16 5.57
C ASN A 485 23.27 -17.94 6.01
N VAL A 486 24.13 -17.58 5.06
CA VAL A 486 25.54 -17.26 5.34
C VAL A 486 25.72 -15.95 6.09
N GLY A 487 24.66 -15.14 6.21
CA GLY A 487 24.67 -13.89 6.97
C GLY A 487 24.70 -14.06 8.49
N ARG A 488 24.55 -15.28 9.04
CA ARG A 488 24.58 -15.49 10.50
C ARG A 488 25.94 -15.12 11.10
N GLY A 489 25.92 -14.42 12.25
CA GLY A 489 27.10 -13.96 12.98
C GLY A 489 26.93 -12.53 13.50
N SER A 490 27.91 -12.04 14.25
CA SER A 490 27.93 -10.65 14.73
C SER A 490 28.50 -9.71 13.65
N TRP A 491 27.66 -8.81 13.14
CA TRP A 491 28.06 -7.79 12.16
C TRP A 491 28.44 -6.46 12.81
N LYS A 492 28.22 -6.30 14.12
CA LYS A 492 28.44 -5.04 14.83
C LYS A 492 29.88 -4.56 14.72
N LEU A 493 30.85 -5.45 14.99
CA LEU A 493 32.27 -5.12 14.89
C LEU A 493 32.68 -4.75 13.45
N LEU A 494 32.14 -5.46 12.45
CA LEU A 494 32.38 -5.15 11.04
C LEU A 494 31.81 -3.77 10.67
N ALA A 495 30.64 -3.41 11.17
CA ALA A 495 30.00 -2.12 10.95
C ALA A 495 30.77 -0.96 11.59
N GLU A 496 31.24 -1.14 12.84
CA GLU A 496 32.06 -0.15 13.56
C GLU A 496 33.39 0.10 12.83
N ASN A 497 34.08 -0.98 12.44
CA ASN A 497 35.35 -0.87 11.73
C ASN A 497 35.16 -0.30 10.29
N ALA A 498 34.05 -0.66 9.63
CA ALA A 498 33.67 -0.08 8.34
C ALA A 498 33.44 1.43 8.44
N ALA A 499 32.83 1.92 9.52
CA ALA A 499 32.65 3.36 9.78
C ALA A 499 33.97 4.07 10.04
N ALA A 500 34.89 3.45 10.79
CA ALA A 500 36.22 3.99 11.04
C ALA A 500 37.07 4.13 9.76
N LEU A 501 36.87 3.24 8.78
CA LEU A 501 37.61 3.27 7.52
C LEU A 501 37.16 4.41 6.58
N GLU A 502 35.97 4.99 6.76
CA GLU A 502 35.41 6.02 5.86
C GLU A 502 36.26 7.29 5.81
N THR A 503 37.02 7.57 6.86
CA THR A 503 37.87 8.76 6.95
C THR A 503 39.33 8.50 6.54
N GLN A 504 39.64 7.30 6.06
CA GLN A 504 41.01 6.87 5.77
C GLN A 504 41.40 7.05 4.29
N ALA A 505 42.70 7.06 3.99
CA ALA A 505 43.25 7.36 2.67
C ALA A 505 42.69 6.45 1.55
N CYS A 506 42.34 5.21 1.87
CA CYS A 506 41.79 4.23 0.92
C CYS A 506 40.39 4.58 0.41
N LEU A 507 39.67 5.46 1.12
CA LEU A 507 38.32 5.91 0.77
C LEU A 507 38.25 7.42 0.58
N MET A 508 39.38 8.10 0.41
CA MET A 508 39.45 9.51 0.06
C MET A 508 39.94 9.72 -1.38
N SER A 509 39.36 10.71 -2.06
CA SER A 509 39.81 11.19 -3.35
C SER A 509 41.13 11.97 -3.21
N ARG A 510 41.80 12.27 -4.34
CA ARG A 510 43.02 13.09 -4.33
C ARG A 510 42.80 14.49 -3.76
N GLU A 511 41.57 14.97 -3.84
CA GLU A 511 41.10 16.26 -3.36
C GLU A 511 40.66 16.22 -1.88
N GLY A 512 40.84 15.09 -1.18
CA GLY A 512 40.49 14.93 0.23
C GLY A 512 38.99 14.76 0.51
N THR A 513 38.20 14.45 -0.53
CA THR A 513 36.76 14.18 -0.38
C THR A 513 36.46 12.67 -0.32
N PRO A 514 35.49 12.20 0.49
CA PRO A 514 35.15 10.78 0.53
C PRO A 514 34.74 10.23 -0.83
N VAL A 515 35.23 9.04 -1.18
CA VAL A 515 34.88 8.34 -2.42
C VAL A 515 33.41 7.92 -2.35
N GLU A 516 32.65 8.26 -3.39
CA GLU A 516 31.23 7.96 -3.48
C GLU A 516 30.97 6.44 -3.67
N PRO A 517 30.04 5.82 -2.91
CA PRO A 517 29.60 4.44 -3.15
C PRO A 517 28.59 4.35 -4.31
N TRP A 518 28.42 3.16 -4.90
CA TRP A 518 27.32 2.88 -5.83
C TRP A 518 25.96 2.94 -5.14
N ASP A 519 24.92 3.34 -5.87
CA ASP A 519 23.54 3.41 -5.36
C ASP A 519 22.91 2.01 -5.23
N VAL A 520 23.18 1.36 -4.09
CA VAL A 520 22.70 0.01 -3.77
C VAL A 520 21.81 0.05 -2.54
N MET A 521 20.61 -0.52 -2.65
CA MET A 521 19.70 -0.71 -1.52
C MET A 521 20.01 -2.03 -0.79
N PRO A 522 19.90 -2.07 0.54
CA PRO A 522 20.19 -3.26 1.34
C PRO A 522 19.11 -4.35 1.24
N ALA A 523 17.92 -3.99 0.74
CA ALA A 523 16.81 -4.93 0.50
C ALA A 523 16.16 -4.65 -0.87
N LEU A 524 15.71 -5.71 -1.53
CA LEU A 524 15.02 -5.64 -2.82
C LEU A 524 13.50 -5.60 -2.64
N LEU A 525 12.81 -4.72 -3.36
CA LEU A 525 11.36 -4.54 -3.29
C LEU A 525 10.58 -5.86 -3.45
N TYR A 526 10.93 -6.67 -4.45
CA TYR A 526 10.29 -7.97 -4.72
C TYR A 526 10.56 -9.03 -3.64
N GLN A 527 11.46 -8.75 -2.71
CA GLN A 527 11.86 -9.62 -1.61
C GLN A 527 11.30 -9.14 -0.26
N THR A 528 10.68 -7.95 -0.22
CA THR A 528 10.04 -7.41 0.95
C THR A 528 8.67 -8.07 1.17
N PRO A 529 8.40 -8.66 2.35
CA PRO A 529 7.08 -9.16 2.69
C PRO A 529 6.00 -8.07 2.58
N ALA A 530 4.78 -8.44 2.16
CA ALA A 530 3.70 -7.46 1.95
C ALA A 530 3.42 -6.60 3.21
N GLU A 531 3.43 -7.23 4.38
CA GLU A 531 3.23 -6.59 5.70
C GLU A 531 4.33 -5.58 6.10
N ASP A 532 5.51 -5.66 5.47
CA ASP A 532 6.63 -4.76 5.74
C ASP A 532 6.79 -3.67 4.67
N LEU A 533 5.90 -3.58 3.67
CA LEU A 533 5.98 -2.55 2.64
C LEU A 533 5.91 -1.13 3.23
N ASP A 534 5.14 -0.94 4.30
CA ASP A 534 5.10 0.34 5.02
C ASP A 534 6.45 0.70 5.62
N LYS A 535 7.09 -0.24 6.32
CA LYS A 535 8.43 -0.04 6.88
C LYS A 535 9.45 0.20 5.78
N PHE A 536 9.32 -0.49 4.65
CA PHE A 536 10.19 -0.32 3.49
C PHE A 536 10.09 1.10 2.92
N ILE A 537 8.87 1.64 2.77
CA ILE A 537 8.67 3.01 2.29
C ILE A 537 9.35 4.01 3.24
N THR A 538 9.08 3.91 4.54
CA THR A 538 9.64 4.83 5.55
C THR A 538 11.16 4.73 5.65
N ALA A 539 11.73 3.53 5.54
CA ALA A 539 13.17 3.32 5.71
C ALA A 539 14.00 3.67 4.45
N PHE A 540 13.44 3.52 3.24
CA PHE A 540 14.23 3.56 2.00
C PHE A 540 13.73 4.51 0.92
N LEU A 541 12.44 4.89 0.93
CA LEU A 541 11.86 5.67 -0.16
C LEU A 541 11.55 7.11 0.26
N GLN A 542 11.25 7.33 1.53
CA GLN A 542 10.95 8.67 2.04
C GLN A 542 12.24 9.53 2.09
N PRO A 543 12.22 10.75 1.54
CA PRO A 543 13.36 11.66 1.67
C PRO A 543 13.61 12.03 3.13
N ASN A 544 14.88 12.29 3.46
CA ASN A 544 15.24 12.71 4.81
C ASN A 544 14.67 14.11 5.13
N SER A 545 13.98 14.23 6.26
CA SER A 545 13.28 15.46 6.66
C SER A 545 14.24 16.64 6.91
N GLN A 546 15.41 16.39 7.49
CA GLN A 546 16.41 17.43 7.76
C GLN A 546 16.99 17.97 6.45
N PHE A 547 17.39 17.09 5.52
CA PHE A 547 17.89 17.52 4.23
C PHE A 547 16.83 18.27 3.41
N LEU A 548 15.58 17.81 3.40
CA LEU A 548 14.49 18.53 2.74
C LEU A 548 14.27 19.92 3.32
N ALA A 549 14.38 20.09 4.65
CA ALA A 549 14.29 21.41 5.28
C ALA A 549 15.41 22.35 4.81
N GLN A 550 16.65 21.83 4.72
CA GLN A 550 17.80 22.59 4.19
C GLN A 550 17.60 22.98 2.72
N VAL A 551 17.13 22.04 1.90
CA VAL A 551 16.83 22.31 0.48
C VAL A 551 15.72 23.34 0.35
N ASN A 552 14.64 23.25 1.12
CA ASN A 552 13.55 24.23 1.06
C ASN A 552 14.05 25.63 1.46
N LYS A 553 14.83 25.75 2.54
CA LYS A 553 15.45 27.02 2.95
C LYS A 553 16.36 27.60 1.87
N ALA A 554 17.17 26.76 1.22
CA ALA A 554 18.03 27.19 0.11
C ALA A 554 17.22 27.64 -1.11
N VAL A 555 16.17 26.90 -1.48
CA VAL A 555 15.28 27.24 -2.60
C VAL A 555 14.52 28.54 -2.31
N ASP A 556 14.04 28.77 -1.09
CA ASP A 556 13.35 30.00 -0.70
C ASP A 556 14.27 31.22 -0.83
N ALA A 557 15.55 31.07 -0.44
CA ALA A 557 16.57 32.09 -0.62
C ALA A 557 16.86 32.34 -2.11
N ILE A 558 17.03 31.29 -2.91
CA ILE A 558 17.21 31.40 -4.37
C ILE A 558 15.99 32.08 -5.02
N CYS A 559 14.77 31.70 -4.65
CA CYS A 559 13.54 32.31 -5.18
C CYS A 559 13.48 33.81 -4.88
N SER A 560 13.79 34.20 -3.64
CA SER A 560 13.82 35.60 -3.21
C SER A 560 14.89 36.37 -3.98
N PHE A 561 16.08 35.79 -4.12
CA PHE A 561 17.18 36.38 -4.87
C PHE A 561 16.84 36.60 -6.33
N LEU A 562 16.31 35.59 -7.03
CA LEU A 562 15.90 35.70 -8.43
C LEU A 562 14.82 36.77 -8.61
N ARG A 563 13.85 36.85 -7.67
CA ARG A 563 12.77 37.84 -7.74
C ARG A 563 13.28 39.28 -7.60
N GLU A 564 14.30 39.49 -6.77
CA GLU A 564 14.83 40.82 -6.47
C GLU A 564 15.94 41.26 -7.43
N ASN A 565 16.73 40.33 -8.00
CA ASN A 565 17.96 40.65 -8.73
C ASN A 565 17.87 40.42 -10.25
N CYS A 566 17.06 39.48 -10.73
CA CYS A 566 16.93 39.26 -12.17
C CYS A 566 16.33 40.48 -12.86
N PHE A 567 16.92 40.85 -14.00
CA PHE A 567 16.38 41.88 -14.90
C PHE A 567 16.27 43.30 -14.28
N ARG A 568 17.02 43.63 -13.22
CA ARG A 568 16.97 44.95 -12.56
C ARG A 568 17.10 46.16 -13.51
N ASN A 569 17.87 46.01 -14.58
CA ASN A 569 18.13 47.05 -15.57
C ASN A 569 17.31 46.87 -16.87
N SER A 570 16.23 46.09 -16.81
CA SER A 570 15.39 45.71 -17.95
C SER A 570 13.91 45.94 -17.64
N PRO A 571 13.04 46.15 -18.65
CA PRO A 571 11.59 46.22 -18.44
C PRO A 571 10.97 44.87 -18.01
N ILE A 572 11.72 43.76 -18.12
CA ILE A 572 11.28 42.43 -17.71
C ILE A 572 11.26 42.34 -16.17
N LYS A 573 10.16 41.85 -15.59
CA LYS A 573 10.01 41.61 -14.15
C LYS A 573 9.72 40.14 -13.88
N VAL A 574 10.33 39.61 -12.82
CA VAL A 574 9.94 38.31 -12.25
C VAL A 574 8.67 38.49 -11.44
N LEU A 575 7.55 37.96 -11.95
CA LEU A 575 6.24 38.06 -11.32
C LEU A 575 6.18 37.18 -10.06
N LYS A 576 6.58 35.92 -10.21
CA LYS A 576 6.65 34.91 -9.15
C LYS A 576 7.57 33.76 -9.55
N VAL A 577 8.08 33.03 -8.56
CA VAL A 577 8.85 31.80 -8.74
C VAL A 577 8.11 30.67 -8.02
N VAL A 578 7.90 29.54 -8.68
CA VAL A 578 7.12 28.41 -8.15
C VAL A 578 7.92 27.12 -8.25
N LYS A 579 7.99 26.38 -7.14
CA LYS A 579 8.54 25.02 -7.11
C LYS A 579 7.57 24.06 -7.81
N GLY A 580 8.06 23.30 -8.78
CA GLY A 580 7.37 22.23 -9.49
C GLY A 580 8.02 20.85 -9.27
N GLY A 581 7.68 19.89 -10.13
CA GLY A 581 8.23 18.53 -10.09
C GLY A 581 7.81 17.68 -8.88
N SER A 582 8.46 16.53 -8.71
CA SER A 582 8.19 15.57 -7.62
C SER A 582 8.34 16.21 -6.23
N SER A 583 9.33 17.09 -6.08
CA SER A 583 9.62 17.78 -4.82
C SER A 583 8.51 18.74 -4.39
N ALA A 584 7.82 19.40 -5.33
CA ALA A 584 6.68 20.27 -5.01
C ALA A 584 5.40 19.47 -4.73
N LYS A 585 5.20 18.35 -5.44
CA LYS A 585 4.07 17.43 -5.25
C LYS A 585 4.18 16.66 -3.92
N GLY A 586 5.37 16.61 -3.32
CA GLY A 586 5.68 15.80 -2.14
C GLY A 586 5.83 14.31 -2.46
N THR A 587 6.12 13.98 -3.72
CA THR A 587 6.27 12.62 -4.27
C THR A 587 7.73 12.34 -4.70
N ALA A 588 8.68 13.09 -4.14
CA ALA A 588 10.12 12.94 -4.34
C ALA A 588 10.66 11.67 -3.63
N LEU A 589 11.48 10.89 -4.32
CA LEU A 589 12.13 9.69 -3.78
C LEU A 589 13.44 10.04 -3.05
N GLN A 590 13.77 9.27 -2.02
CA GLN A 590 15.05 9.41 -1.33
C GLN A 590 16.26 9.19 -2.28
N GLY A 591 17.34 9.93 -2.03
CA GLY A 591 18.57 9.86 -2.84
C GLY A 591 18.62 11.04 -3.81
N ARG A 592 18.39 10.77 -5.10
CA ARG A 592 18.32 11.78 -6.16
C ARG A 592 16.86 12.08 -6.52
N SER A 593 16.43 13.29 -6.20
CA SER A 593 15.09 13.78 -6.55
C SER A 593 15.13 14.81 -7.67
N ASP A 594 14.09 14.81 -8.49
CA ASP A 594 13.80 15.85 -9.47
C ASP A 594 12.91 16.96 -8.87
N ALA A 595 13.18 18.19 -9.28
CA ALA A 595 12.40 19.36 -8.97
C ALA A 595 12.42 20.34 -10.16
N ASP A 596 11.37 21.13 -10.28
CA ASP A 596 11.36 22.23 -11.23
C ASP A 596 11.34 23.55 -10.47
N LEU A 597 11.97 24.59 -11.04
CA LEU A 597 11.88 25.96 -10.57
C LEU A 597 11.32 26.81 -11.70
N VAL A 598 10.03 27.11 -11.63
CA VAL A 598 9.32 27.82 -12.69
C VAL A 598 9.33 29.32 -12.41
N VAL A 599 9.94 30.09 -13.30
CA VAL A 599 10.11 31.53 -13.19
C VAL A 599 9.11 32.23 -14.11
N PHE A 600 8.09 32.87 -13.54
CA PHE A 600 7.07 33.58 -14.30
C PHE A 600 7.51 35.01 -14.58
N LEU A 601 7.50 35.40 -15.87
CA LEU A 601 8.07 36.67 -16.34
C LEU A 601 7.01 37.57 -16.97
N SER A 602 7.14 38.88 -16.76
CA SER A 602 6.22 39.89 -17.29
C SER A 602 6.34 40.13 -18.80
N CYS A 603 7.42 39.66 -19.44
CA CYS A 603 7.61 39.80 -20.88
C CYS A 603 6.75 38.84 -21.70
N PHE A 604 6.19 37.79 -21.08
CA PHE A 604 5.29 36.87 -21.74
C PHE A 604 3.84 37.31 -21.50
N SER A 605 3.13 37.65 -22.57
CA SER A 605 1.72 38.02 -22.54
C SER A 605 0.80 36.90 -23.05
N GLN A 606 1.36 35.90 -23.75
CA GLN A 606 0.66 34.75 -24.32
C GLN A 606 1.56 33.52 -24.36
N PHE A 607 0.96 32.33 -24.55
CA PHE A 607 1.69 31.05 -24.49
C PHE A 607 2.83 30.96 -25.51
N THR A 608 2.62 31.47 -26.72
CA THR A 608 3.54 31.35 -27.86
C THR A 608 4.86 32.11 -27.69
N GLU A 609 4.93 33.09 -26.78
CA GLU A 609 6.11 33.97 -26.61
C GLU A 609 7.25 33.32 -25.81
N GLN A 610 6.98 32.20 -25.14
CA GLN A 610 7.96 31.45 -24.33
C GLN A 610 9.11 30.81 -25.15
N GLY A 611 8.98 30.78 -26.48
CA GLY A 611 9.99 30.21 -27.39
C GLY A 611 11.05 31.20 -27.85
N ASN A 612 10.69 32.47 -28.08
CA ASN A 612 11.49 33.39 -28.89
C ASN A 612 12.63 34.09 -28.12
N MET A 613 12.48 34.29 -26.81
CA MET A 613 13.47 34.97 -25.94
C MET A 613 14.14 34.03 -24.92
N ARG A 614 13.95 32.71 -25.07
CA ARG A 614 14.30 31.73 -24.04
C ARG A 614 15.79 31.70 -23.70
N ALA A 615 16.66 31.83 -24.72
CA ALA A 615 18.11 31.77 -24.52
C ALA A 615 18.64 32.97 -23.71
N GLU A 616 18.21 34.19 -24.05
CA GLU A 616 18.59 35.42 -23.32
C GLU A 616 18.12 35.37 -21.87
N ILE A 617 16.87 34.97 -21.65
CA ILE A 617 16.29 34.83 -20.31
C ILE A 617 17.04 33.80 -19.47
N ILE A 618 17.34 32.63 -20.05
CA ILE A 618 18.11 31.59 -19.36
C ILE A 618 19.53 32.07 -19.04
N SER A 619 20.15 32.82 -19.94
CA SER A 619 21.48 33.40 -19.71
C SER A 619 21.50 34.39 -18.54
N GLU A 620 20.50 35.28 -18.46
CA GLU A 620 20.35 36.20 -17.33
C GLU A 620 20.11 35.44 -16.02
N ILE A 621 19.17 34.47 -16.01
CA ILE A 621 18.88 33.68 -14.81
C ILE A 621 20.14 32.92 -14.34
N ARG A 622 20.94 32.37 -15.27
CA ARG A 622 22.22 31.72 -14.95
C ARG A 622 23.17 32.68 -14.26
N ALA A 623 23.38 33.87 -14.82
CA ALA A 623 24.28 34.88 -14.23
C ALA A 623 23.84 35.25 -12.79
N GLN A 624 22.54 35.35 -12.55
CA GLN A 624 21.99 35.64 -11.22
C GLN A 624 22.11 34.46 -10.25
N LEU A 625 21.95 33.22 -10.72
CA LEU A 625 22.22 32.04 -9.88
C LEU A 625 23.70 31.97 -9.48
N GLU A 626 24.62 32.27 -10.38
CA GLU A 626 26.07 32.33 -10.12
C GLU A 626 26.44 33.48 -9.16
N ALA A 627 25.72 34.61 -9.21
CA ALA A 627 25.84 35.69 -8.22
C ALA A 627 25.32 35.25 -6.85
N CYS A 628 24.12 34.65 -6.80
CA CYS A 628 23.51 34.11 -5.59
C CYS A 628 24.42 33.09 -4.89
N GLN A 629 25.05 32.20 -5.66
CA GLN A 629 26.00 31.20 -5.16
C GLN A 629 27.23 31.85 -4.49
N ARG A 630 27.68 33.03 -4.97
CA ARG A 630 28.83 33.76 -4.41
C ARG A 630 28.45 34.59 -3.19
N GLU A 631 27.26 35.17 -3.18
CA GLU A 631 26.81 36.10 -2.14
C GLU A 631 26.26 35.39 -0.90
N TRP A 632 25.70 34.18 -1.05
CA TRP A 632 25.00 33.51 0.04
C TRP A 632 25.64 32.17 0.45
N PRO A 633 25.97 31.98 1.74
CA PRO A 633 26.45 30.71 2.24
C PRO A 633 25.29 29.73 2.43
N PHE A 634 25.21 28.72 1.56
CA PHE A 634 24.21 27.65 1.67
C PHE A 634 24.68 26.50 2.57
N GLU A 635 23.78 26.01 3.42
CA GLU A 635 23.97 24.77 4.20
C GLU A 635 24.12 23.52 3.30
N VAL A 636 23.60 23.61 2.08
CA VAL A 636 23.77 22.62 1.01
C VAL A 636 24.91 23.03 0.08
N LYS A 637 25.47 22.06 -0.63
CA LYS A 637 26.37 22.30 -1.77
C LYS A 637 25.52 22.66 -2.98
N PHE A 638 25.64 23.89 -3.45
CA PHE A 638 24.92 24.40 -4.62
C PHE A 638 25.85 24.33 -5.83
N GLU A 639 25.46 23.58 -6.87
CA GLU A 639 26.23 23.41 -8.11
C GLU A 639 25.37 23.72 -9.34
N ILE A 640 25.82 24.66 -10.17
CA ILE A 640 25.12 25.03 -11.41
C ILE A 640 25.73 24.24 -12.57
N SER A 641 24.89 23.68 -13.45
CA SER A 641 25.37 22.89 -14.59
C SER A 641 26.23 23.74 -15.52
N LYS A 642 27.41 23.25 -15.91
CA LYS A 642 28.32 23.94 -16.86
C LYS A 642 27.89 23.80 -18.32
N TRP A 643 26.89 22.97 -18.60
CA TRP A 643 26.38 22.78 -19.95
C TRP A 643 25.44 23.94 -20.30
N GLU A 644 25.79 24.68 -21.34
CA GLU A 644 24.89 25.64 -21.99
C GLU A 644 23.83 24.91 -22.83
N ASN A 645 22.62 24.82 -22.30
CA ASN A 645 21.44 24.39 -23.04
C ASN A 645 20.47 25.59 -23.15
N PRO A 646 20.13 26.06 -24.37
CA PRO A 646 19.26 27.23 -24.55
C PRO A 646 17.80 26.97 -24.16
N ARG A 647 17.44 25.73 -23.78
CA ARG A 647 16.06 25.35 -23.42
C ARG A 647 15.84 25.10 -21.93
N VAL A 648 16.88 24.70 -21.19
CA VAL A 648 16.79 24.31 -19.77
C VAL A 648 18.07 24.69 -19.06
N LEU A 649 17.94 25.36 -17.93
CA LEU A 649 19.04 25.64 -17.00
C LEU A 649 18.90 24.72 -15.79
N SER A 650 19.87 23.85 -15.56
CA SER A 650 19.80 22.92 -14.43
C SER A 650 20.82 23.25 -13.34
N PHE A 651 20.46 23.05 -12.08
CA PHE A 651 21.38 23.10 -10.94
C PHE A 651 21.06 22.00 -9.93
N SER A 652 22.02 21.65 -9.09
CA SER A 652 21.87 20.61 -8.06
C SER A 652 22.12 21.18 -6.67
N LEU A 653 21.27 20.82 -5.71
CA LEU A 653 21.48 21.07 -4.29
C LEU A 653 21.79 19.72 -3.60
N THR A 654 23.01 19.58 -3.08
CA THR A 654 23.50 18.34 -2.48
C THR A 654 23.77 18.53 -0.99
N SER A 655 23.46 17.54 -0.15
CA SER A 655 23.78 17.63 1.28
C SER A 655 25.30 17.67 1.50
N ARG A 656 25.75 18.47 2.46
CA ARG A 656 27.16 18.50 2.90
C ARG A 656 27.48 17.40 3.93
N THR A 657 26.47 16.88 4.62
CA THR A 657 26.63 15.93 5.73
C THR A 657 26.14 14.53 5.39
N MET A 658 25.16 14.40 4.48
CA MET A 658 24.59 13.12 4.06
C MET A 658 24.99 12.78 2.62
N LEU A 659 25.86 11.79 2.46
CA LEU A 659 26.28 11.29 1.14
C LEU A 659 25.05 10.84 0.30
N LYS A 660 25.06 11.15 -1.00
CA LYS A 660 24.03 10.82 -2.02
C LYS A 660 22.68 11.52 -1.95
N GLN A 661 22.45 12.44 -1.02
CA GLN A 661 21.21 13.21 -1.04
C GLN A 661 21.38 14.46 -1.90
N SER A 662 20.72 14.47 -3.05
CA SER A 662 20.68 15.64 -3.93
C SER A 662 19.29 15.85 -4.53
N VAL A 663 19.00 17.11 -4.81
CA VAL A 663 17.83 17.50 -5.60
C VAL A 663 18.33 18.25 -6.83
N ASP A 664 18.00 17.71 -8.00
CA ASP A 664 18.32 18.31 -9.29
C ASP A 664 17.13 19.17 -9.71
N PHE A 665 17.39 20.46 -9.95
CA PHE A 665 16.41 21.47 -10.33
C PHE A 665 16.55 21.85 -11.79
N ASP A 666 15.46 21.78 -12.54
CA ASP A 666 15.34 22.40 -13.86
C ASP A 666 14.64 23.75 -13.74
N VAL A 667 15.29 24.81 -14.22
CA VAL A 667 14.77 26.18 -14.19
C VAL A 667 14.09 26.50 -15.51
N LEU A 668 12.79 26.80 -15.43
CA LEU A 668 11.92 26.94 -16.59
C LEU A 668 11.23 28.31 -16.60
N PRO A 669 11.55 29.20 -17.55
CA PRO A 669 10.80 30.43 -17.77
C PRO A 669 9.39 30.11 -18.30
N ALA A 670 8.35 30.72 -17.73
CA ALA A 670 6.97 30.43 -18.12
C ALA A 670 6.07 31.67 -18.17
N PHE A 671 5.05 31.61 -19.04
CA PHE A 671 3.94 32.57 -19.07
C PHE A 671 3.00 32.34 -17.88
N ASP A 672 2.60 33.41 -17.18
CA ASP A 672 1.65 33.33 -16.07
C ASP A 672 0.20 33.29 -16.55
N ALA A 673 -0.23 32.10 -16.99
CA ALA A 673 -1.58 31.88 -17.50
C ALA A 673 -2.70 32.16 -16.48
N LEU A 674 -2.41 32.08 -15.18
CA LEU A 674 -3.40 32.25 -14.11
C LEU A 674 -3.46 33.68 -13.56
N GLY A 675 -2.36 34.42 -13.65
CA GLY A 675 -2.23 35.74 -13.05
C GLY A 675 -2.52 35.71 -11.54
N LEU A 676 -3.47 36.53 -11.10
CA LEU A 676 -3.96 36.60 -9.71
C LEU A 676 -5.10 35.61 -9.41
N SER A 677 -5.61 34.86 -10.40
CA SER A 677 -6.74 33.95 -10.21
C SER A 677 -6.28 32.61 -9.65
N GLU A 678 -7.00 32.09 -8.65
CA GLU A 678 -6.74 30.75 -8.11
C GLU A 678 -7.35 29.63 -8.96
N LYS A 679 -8.41 29.95 -9.74
CA LYS A 679 -9.05 29.00 -10.66
C LYS A 679 -8.92 29.48 -12.12
N PRO A 680 -8.58 28.58 -13.06
CA PRO A 680 -8.52 28.95 -14.47
C PRO A 680 -9.93 29.19 -15.03
N SER A 681 -10.08 30.21 -15.85
CA SER A 681 -11.31 30.44 -16.63
C SER A 681 -11.27 29.63 -17.93
N SER A 682 -12.44 29.33 -18.51
CA SER A 682 -12.50 28.64 -19.81
C SER A 682 -11.79 29.39 -20.94
N ARG A 683 -11.69 30.72 -20.83
CA ARG A 683 -10.94 31.58 -21.75
C ARG A 683 -9.46 31.21 -21.82
N ILE A 684 -8.83 30.85 -20.68
CA ILE A 684 -7.42 30.45 -20.65
C ILE A 684 -7.21 29.18 -21.47
N TYR A 685 -8.11 28.20 -21.36
CA TYR A 685 -8.03 26.95 -22.13
C TYR A 685 -8.35 27.13 -23.62
N ARG A 686 -9.25 28.07 -23.96
CA ARG A 686 -9.47 28.48 -25.36
C ARG A 686 -8.20 29.09 -25.95
N GLU A 687 -7.53 29.96 -25.20
CA GLU A 687 -6.27 30.57 -25.62
C GLU A 687 -5.13 29.55 -25.73
N LEU A 688 -5.05 28.60 -24.79
CA LEU A 688 -4.12 27.47 -24.85
C LEU A 688 -4.31 26.68 -26.14
N LYS A 689 -5.56 26.30 -26.47
CA LYS A 689 -5.87 25.55 -27.69
C LYS A 689 -5.53 26.36 -28.94
N ARG A 690 -5.91 27.63 -28.99
CA ARG A 690 -5.55 28.54 -30.08
C ARG A 690 -4.04 28.63 -30.27
N SER A 691 -3.29 28.76 -29.18
CA SER A 691 -1.83 28.83 -29.19
C SER A 691 -1.20 27.55 -29.72
N LEU A 692 -1.67 26.37 -29.27
CA LEU A 692 -1.22 25.07 -29.76
C LEU A 692 -1.46 24.92 -31.28
N ASP A 693 -2.64 25.33 -31.75
CA ASP A 693 -3.00 25.24 -33.17
C ASP A 693 -2.16 26.21 -34.02
N MET A 694 -1.90 27.42 -33.52
CA MET A 694 -1.07 28.43 -34.19
C MET A 694 0.39 27.99 -34.32
N THR A 695 0.96 27.40 -33.27
CA THR A 695 2.38 26.98 -33.26
C THR A 695 2.59 25.56 -33.78
N LYS A 696 1.51 24.80 -34.02
CA LYS A 696 1.55 23.35 -34.26
C LYS A 696 2.32 22.60 -33.16
N ALA A 697 2.23 23.12 -31.95
CA ALA A 697 2.85 22.56 -30.75
C ALA A 697 2.21 21.22 -30.37
N SER A 698 2.99 20.38 -29.71
CA SER A 698 2.48 19.11 -29.19
C SER A 698 1.59 19.34 -27.96
N PRO A 699 0.55 18.53 -27.71
CA PRO A 699 -0.23 18.64 -26.48
C PRO A 699 0.66 18.53 -25.23
N GLY A 700 0.42 19.38 -24.23
CA GLY A 700 1.24 19.46 -23.02
C GLY A 700 2.50 20.33 -23.12
N GLU A 701 2.83 20.90 -24.28
CA GLU A 701 4.01 21.75 -24.46
C GLU A 701 4.02 22.99 -23.53
N PHE A 702 2.85 23.51 -23.19
CA PHE A 702 2.69 24.65 -22.27
C PHE A 702 2.32 24.24 -20.84
N SER A 703 2.46 22.95 -20.48
CA SER A 703 2.07 22.44 -19.15
C SER A 703 2.76 23.16 -17.99
N VAL A 704 3.98 23.67 -18.20
CA VAL A 704 4.74 24.45 -17.21
C VAL A 704 4.00 25.71 -16.72
N CYS A 705 3.15 26.31 -17.57
CA CYS A 705 2.30 27.45 -17.20
C CYS A 705 1.27 27.10 -16.11
N PHE A 706 0.93 25.82 -15.94
CA PHE A 706 -0.06 25.32 -14.98
C PHE A 706 0.58 24.66 -13.75
N THR A 707 1.89 24.83 -13.54
CA THR A 707 2.63 24.22 -12.41
C THR A 707 1.99 24.48 -11.05
N LYS A 708 1.40 25.67 -10.83
CA LYS A 708 0.72 25.98 -9.57
C LYS A 708 -0.53 25.12 -9.35
N LEU A 709 -1.31 24.87 -10.40
CA LEU A 709 -2.46 23.95 -10.31
C LEU A 709 -2.00 22.52 -10.08
N GLN A 710 -0.90 22.10 -10.70
CA GLN A 710 -0.35 20.76 -10.50
C GLN A 710 0.10 20.57 -9.06
N GLN A 711 0.76 21.57 -8.47
CA GLN A 711 1.14 21.55 -7.06
C GLN A 711 -0.11 21.45 -6.15
N ASN A 712 -1.09 22.33 -6.37
CA ASN A 712 -2.32 22.37 -5.57
C ASN A 712 -3.11 21.05 -5.64
N PHE A 713 -3.11 20.39 -6.79
CA PHE A 713 -3.69 19.06 -6.95
C PHE A 713 -3.10 18.10 -5.89
N PHE A 714 -1.77 17.93 -5.82
CA PHE A 714 -1.16 16.97 -4.86
C PHE A 714 -1.13 17.45 -3.40
N ASN A 715 -1.17 18.76 -3.14
CA ASN A 715 -1.04 19.31 -1.79
C ASN A 715 -2.17 18.89 -0.85
N ASN A 716 -3.41 18.78 -1.36
CA ASN A 716 -4.58 18.47 -0.54
C ASN A 716 -4.74 16.97 -0.21
N ARG A 717 -3.77 16.13 -0.58
CA ARG A 717 -3.86 14.67 -0.46
C ARG A 717 -2.98 14.13 0.68
N PRO A 718 -3.42 13.04 1.37
CA PRO A 718 -2.80 12.57 2.60
C PRO A 718 -1.39 12.02 2.38
N ARG A 719 -0.55 12.06 3.43
CA ARG A 719 0.82 11.55 3.38
C ARG A 719 0.89 10.08 2.97
N LYS A 720 -0.02 9.25 3.48
CA LYS A 720 -0.09 7.81 3.15
C LYS A 720 -0.29 7.55 1.65
N LEU A 721 -1.02 8.42 0.94
CA LEU A 721 -1.12 8.34 -0.53
C LEU A 721 0.20 8.68 -1.21
N LYS A 722 0.90 9.71 -0.72
CA LYS A 722 2.23 10.06 -1.21
C LYS A 722 3.20 8.89 -1.01
N ASP A 723 3.11 8.18 0.11
CA ASP A 723 3.89 6.97 0.38
C ASP A 723 3.60 5.84 -0.61
N LEU A 724 2.33 5.59 -0.95
CA LEU A 724 1.97 4.65 -2.03
C LEU A 724 2.52 5.11 -3.39
N ILE A 725 2.49 6.41 -3.69
CA ILE A 725 3.08 6.96 -4.91
C ILE A 725 4.60 6.71 -4.94
N LEU A 726 5.31 6.91 -3.83
CA LEU A 726 6.75 6.61 -3.75
C LEU A 726 7.01 5.13 -4.07
N LEU A 727 6.20 4.22 -3.52
CA LEU A 727 6.32 2.79 -3.79
C LEU A 727 6.13 2.47 -5.28
N VAL A 728 5.10 3.04 -5.91
CA VAL A 728 4.81 2.85 -7.35
C VAL A 728 5.93 3.44 -8.21
N LYS A 729 6.42 4.63 -7.88
CA LYS A 729 7.54 5.28 -8.61
C LYS A 729 8.82 4.45 -8.51
N TYR A 730 9.14 3.97 -7.31
CA TYR A 730 10.32 3.13 -7.11
C TYR A 730 10.21 1.81 -7.87
N TRP A 731 9.06 1.14 -7.81
CA TRP A 731 8.80 -0.05 -8.61
C TRP A 731 8.95 0.21 -10.12
N HIS A 732 8.41 1.33 -10.60
CA HIS A 732 8.56 1.74 -12.00
C HIS A 732 10.04 1.95 -12.39
N GLN A 733 10.84 2.59 -11.55
CA GLN A 733 12.29 2.73 -11.77
C GLN A 733 12.99 1.37 -11.85
N GLN A 734 12.58 0.38 -11.04
CA GLN A 734 13.12 -0.98 -11.14
C GLN A 734 12.76 -1.64 -12.47
N CYS A 735 11.53 -1.44 -12.95
CA CYS A 735 11.09 -1.94 -14.26
C CYS A 735 11.90 -1.31 -15.40
N GLN A 736 12.15 0.00 -15.35
CA GLN A 736 12.99 0.71 -16.32
C GLN A 736 14.41 0.14 -16.38
N LYS A 737 15.04 -0.09 -15.21
CA LYS A 737 16.37 -0.70 -15.11
C LYS A 737 16.40 -2.12 -15.68
N LYS A 738 15.40 -2.94 -15.35
CA LYS A 738 15.29 -4.34 -15.79
C LYS A 738 15.08 -4.46 -17.30
N LEU A 739 14.18 -3.67 -17.86
CA LEU A 739 13.81 -3.71 -19.28
C LEU A 739 14.82 -2.96 -20.17
N LYS A 740 15.68 -2.11 -19.60
CA LYS A 740 16.63 -1.24 -20.32
C LYS A 740 15.96 -0.40 -21.42
N ASP A 741 14.70 -0.04 -21.22
CA ASP A 741 13.87 0.57 -22.24
C ASP A 741 13.31 1.92 -21.75
N PRO A 742 13.63 3.04 -22.44
CA PRO A 742 13.13 4.36 -22.07
C PRO A 742 11.66 4.60 -22.43
N SER A 743 11.00 3.67 -23.13
CA SER A 743 9.64 3.85 -23.64
C SER A 743 8.52 3.62 -22.62
N LEU A 744 8.80 3.22 -21.38
CA LEU A 744 7.76 3.02 -20.34
C LEU A 744 6.91 4.31 -20.09
N PRO A 745 5.67 4.18 -19.56
CA PRO A 745 4.84 5.33 -19.24
C PRO A 745 5.59 6.33 -18.33
N PRO A 746 5.31 7.65 -18.43
CA PRO A 746 5.91 8.61 -17.52
C PRO A 746 5.56 8.29 -16.07
N SER A 747 6.49 8.52 -15.14
CA SER A 747 6.21 8.41 -13.69
C SER A 747 4.96 9.19 -13.31
N TYR A 748 4.78 10.38 -13.88
CA TYR A 748 3.60 11.22 -13.66
C TYR A 748 2.27 10.54 -14.04
N ALA A 749 2.22 9.70 -15.10
CA ALA A 749 1.02 8.93 -15.43
C ALA A 749 0.65 7.95 -14.30
N LEU A 750 1.65 7.31 -13.70
CA LEU A 750 1.47 6.37 -12.60
C LEU A 750 1.15 7.08 -11.27
N GLU A 751 1.68 8.28 -11.04
CA GLU A 751 1.28 9.13 -9.91
C GLU A 751 -0.22 9.46 -10.00
N LEU A 752 -0.68 9.90 -11.17
CA LEU A 752 -2.09 10.21 -11.43
C LEU A 752 -2.98 8.96 -11.34
N LEU A 753 -2.54 7.82 -11.88
CA LEU A 753 -3.27 6.55 -11.76
C LEU A 753 -3.38 6.10 -10.29
N THR A 754 -2.35 6.32 -9.48
CA THR A 754 -2.35 6.01 -8.04
C THR A 754 -3.31 6.92 -7.29
N VAL A 755 -3.33 8.22 -7.62
CA VAL A 755 -4.32 9.16 -7.09
C VAL A 755 -5.73 8.71 -7.45
N TYR A 756 -5.98 8.36 -8.72
CA TYR A 756 -7.27 7.85 -9.17
C TYR A 756 -7.70 6.58 -8.42
N ALA A 757 -6.80 5.61 -8.28
CA ALA A 757 -7.04 4.38 -7.53
C ALA A 757 -7.47 4.66 -6.09
N TRP A 758 -6.80 5.61 -5.43
CA TRP A 758 -7.15 6.00 -4.06
C TRP A 758 -8.48 6.76 -3.99
N GLU A 759 -8.74 7.70 -4.90
CA GLU A 759 -9.98 8.50 -4.92
C GLU A 759 -11.22 7.64 -5.18
N GLN A 760 -11.14 6.71 -6.12
CA GLN A 760 -12.25 5.81 -6.46
C GLN A 760 -12.33 4.57 -5.56
N GLY A 761 -11.23 4.26 -4.86
CA GLY A 761 -11.11 3.13 -3.96
C GLY A 761 -11.53 3.48 -2.54
N CYS A 762 -10.55 3.67 -1.65
CA CYS A 762 -10.82 3.90 -0.23
C CYS A 762 -11.08 5.38 0.13
N GLY A 763 -10.47 6.34 -0.58
CA GLY A 763 -10.53 7.78 -0.28
C GLY A 763 -10.07 8.19 1.13
N ALA A 764 -9.59 7.26 1.94
CA ALA A 764 -9.31 7.46 3.36
C ALA A 764 -7.91 8.06 3.59
N LYS A 765 -7.73 8.82 4.68
CA LYS A 765 -6.42 9.35 5.08
C LYS A 765 -5.44 8.25 5.47
N ALA A 766 -5.93 7.18 6.09
CA ALA A 766 -5.20 5.98 6.45
C ALA A 766 -5.80 4.78 5.72
N PHE A 767 -4.94 3.92 5.17
CA PHE A 767 -5.31 2.71 4.44
C PHE A 767 -4.11 1.75 4.39
N ASP A 768 -4.37 0.49 4.02
CA ASP A 768 -3.34 -0.53 3.84
C ASP A 768 -2.61 -0.36 2.50
N ILE A 769 -1.28 -0.21 2.53
CA ILE A 769 -0.46 0.01 1.33
C ILE A 769 -0.54 -1.19 0.38
N VAL A 770 -0.69 -2.42 0.88
CA VAL A 770 -0.81 -3.65 0.09
C VAL A 770 -2.09 -3.63 -0.74
N GLU A 771 -3.22 -3.25 -0.14
CA GLU A 771 -4.47 -3.08 -0.88
C GLU A 771 -4.34 -2.01 -1.97
N GLY A 772 -3.70 -0.89 -1.63
CA GLY A 772 -3.46 0.21 -2.57
C GLY A 772 -2.59 -0.20 -3.75
N ILE A 773 -1.44 -0.85 -3.51
CA ILE A 773 -0.54 -1.25 -4.60
C ILE A 773 -1.16 -2.36 -5.47
N LYS A 774 -1.88 -3.32 -4.87
CA LYS A 774 -2.64 -4.32 -5.65
C LYS A 774 -3.63 -3.65 -6.60
N THR A 775 -4.37 -2.66 -6.10
CA THR A 775 -5.34 -1.90 -6.92
C THR A 775 -4.68 -1.19 -8.09
N VAL A 776 -3.56 -0.49 -7.87
CA VAL A 776 -2.83 0.20 -8.94
C VAL A 776 -2.31 -0.79 -9.99
N LEU A 777 -1.74 -1.92 -9.56
CA LEU A 777 -1.26 -2.95 -10.48
C LEU A 777 -2.40 -3.59 -11.27
N GLU A 778 -3.56 -3.85 -10.65
CA GLU A 778 -4.75 -4.36 -11.33
C GLU A 778 -5.26 -3.38 -12.40
N LEU A 779 -5.27 -2.07 -12.10
CA LEU A 779 -5.62 -1.04 -13.09
C LEU A 779 -4.63 -1.02 -14.27
N ILE A 780 -3.33 -1.20 -14.01
CA ILE A 780 -2.32 -1.37 -15.07
C ILE A 780 -2.63 -2.60 -15.92
N THR A 781 -3.08 -3.72 -15.34
CA THR A 781 -3.47 -4.90 -16.13
C THR A 781 -4.70 -4.67 -17.01
N GLN A 782 -5.55 -3.71 -16.64
CA GLN A 782 -6.74 -3.29 -17.37
C GLN A 782 -6.51 -2.09 -18.28
N TRP A 783 -5.26 -1.80 -18.66
CA TRP A 783 -4.88 -0.62 -19.46
C TRP A 783 -5.70 -0.43 -20.74
N LYS A 784 -6.16 -1.52 -21.37
CA LYS A 784 -7.04 -1.49 -22.57
C LYS A 784 -8.39 -0.81 -22.32
N HIS A 785 -8.76 -0.61 -21.07
CA HIS A 785 -10.00 0.03 -20.64
C HIS A 785 -9.77 1.36 -19.90
N LEU A 786 -8.52 1.72 -19.57
CA LEU A 786 -8.21 2.91 -18.77
C LEU A 786 -8.63 4.21 -19.46
N CYS A 787 -9.54 4.92 -18.81
CA CYS A 787 -9.99 6.26 -19.20
C CYS A 787 -10.16 7.10 -17.94
N VAL A 788 -9.09 7.78 -17.56
CA VAL A 788 -8.99 8.57 -16.35
C VAL A 788 -8.83 10.04 -16.72
N TYR A 789 -9.61 10.90 -16.09
CA TYR A 789 -9.47 12.34 -16.18
C TYR A 789 -10.05 12.98 -14.91
N TRP A 790 -10.01 14.31 -14.84
CA TRP A 790 -10.60 15.07 -13.73
C TRP A 790 -11.26 16.32 -14.29
N THR A 791 -12.30 16.83 -13.64
CA THR A 791 -12.94 18.10 -14.00
C THR A 791 -12.73 19.20 -12.95
N VAL A 792 -11.64 19.12 -12.19
CA VAL A 792 -11.36 20.04 -11.07
C VAL A 792 -10.93 21.44 -11.55
N ASN A 793 -10.15 21.52 -12.64
CA ASN A 793 -9.66 22.78 -13.20
C ASN A 793 -10.32 23.15 -14.54
N TYR A 794 -10.81 22.17 -15.30
CA TYR A 794 -11.55 22.38 -16.55
C TYR A 794 -12.84 21.56 -16.53
N ASN A 795 -13.84 21.97 -17.30
CA ASN A 795 -15.13 21.28 -17.33
C ASN A 795 -15.72 21.31 -18.76
N PHE A 796 -16.90 20.72 -18.91
CA PHE A 796 -17.60 20.62 -20.18
C PHE A 796 -18.59 21.77 -20.42
N GLU A 797 -18.56 22.87 -19.65
CA GLU A 797 -19.51 23.98 -19.80
C GLU A 797 -19.18 24.83 -21.03
N ASP A 798 -17.91 25.11 -21.26
CA ASP A 798 -17.43 25.82 -22.44
C ASP A 798 -17.33 24.85 -23.63
N GLU A 799 -17.88 25.25 -24.77
CA GLU A 799 -17.96 24.40 -25.96
C GLU A 799 -16.58 23.99 -26.49
N THR A 800 -15.62 24.91 -26.52
CA THR A 800 -14.27 24.60 -27.01
C THR A 800 -13.58 23.62 -26.07
N VAL A 801 -13.66 23.87 -24.76
CA VAL A 801 -13.05 23.00 -23.73
C VAL A 801 -13.71 21.61 -23.74
N ARG A 802 -15.04 21.55 -23.84
CA ARG A 802 -15.81 20.31 -24.00
C ARG A 802 -15.31 19.51 -25.20
N ASN A 803 -15.13 20.15 -26.35
CA ASN A 803 -14.69 19.48 -27.57
C ASN A 803 -13.25 18.92 -27.44
N ILE A 804 -12.36 19.65 -26.76
CA ILE A 804 -11.01 19.17 -26.43
C ILE A 804 -11.09 17.89 -25.59
N ILE A 805 -11.82 17.93 -24.47
CA ILE A 805 -11.91 16.81 -23.53
C ILE A 805 -12.57 15.59 -24.21
N LEU A 806 -13.68 15.79 -24.94
CA LEU A 806 -14.36 14.72 -25.66
C LEU A 806 -13.46 14.09 -26.74
N GLY A 807 -12.62 14.88 -27.42
CA GLY A 807 -11.61 14.37 -28.34
C GLY A 807 -10.61 13.43 -27.64
N GLN A 808 -10.13 13.82 -26.46
CA GLN A 808 -9.22 12.98 -25.67
C GLN A 808 -9.90 11.70 -25.16
N ILE A 809 -11.11 11.80 -24.60
CA ILE A 809 -11.86 10.64 -24.07
C ILE A 809 -12.20 9.62 -25.17
N ARG A 810 -12.41 10.08 -26.41
CA ARG A 810 -12.65 9.22 -27.58
C ARG A 810 -11.38 8.60 -28.16
N SER A 811 -10.20 9.01 -27.70
CA SER A 811 -8.93 8.47 -28.18
C SER A 811 -8.75 6.99 -27.78
N PRO A 812 -7.92 6.22 -28.53
CA PRO A 812 -7.58 4.85 -28.16
C PRO A 812 -7.03 4.76 -26.73
N ARG A 813 -7.37 3.67 -26.04
CA ARG A 813 -6.94 3.42 -24.66
C ARG A 813 -5.44 3.04 -24.63
N PRO A 814 -4.71 3.39 -23.55
CA PRO A 814 -5.18 4.05 -22.33
C PRO A 814 -5.27 5.58 -22.47
N VAL A 815 -6.15 6.22 -21.71
CA VAL A 815 -6.27 7.68 -21.58
C VAL A 815 -6.12 8.06 -20.11
N ILE A 816 -5.14 8.92 -19.80
CA ILE A 816 -4.94 9.56 -18.49
C ILE A 816 -4.70 11.04 -18.74
N LEU A 817 -5.76 11.84 -18.61
CA LEU A 817 -5.70 13.27 -18.90
C LEU A 817 -5.09 14.04 -17.74
N ASP A 818 -4.19 15.00 -18.02
CA ASP A 818 -3.61 15.85 -16.99
C ASP A 818 -4.74 16.65 -16.30
N PRO A 819 -4.85 16.63 -14.96
CA PRO A 819 -5.89 17.37 -14.23
C PRO A 819 -5.80 18.89 -14.38
N THR A 820 -4.73 19.42 -14.98
CA THR A 820 -4.48 20.86 -15.14
C THR A 820 -4.45 21.34 -16.58
N ASP A 821 -4.18 20.44 -17.53
CA ASP A 821 -4.14 20.71 -18.97
C ASP A 821 -5.06 19.71 -19.72
N PRO A 822 -6.25 20.14 -20.18
CA PRO A 822 -7.21 19.26 -20.84
C PRO A 822 -6.75 18.78 -22.23
N THR A 823 -5.64 19.30 -22.75
CA THR A 823 -5.08 18.86 -24.02
C THR A 823 -4.11 17.70 -23.85
N ASN A 824 -3.55 17.51 -22.65
CA ASN A 824 -2.39 16.67 -22.41
C ASN A 824 -2.77 15.28 -21.87
N ASN A 825 -2.85 14.28 -22.75
CA ASN A 825 -2.99 12.88 -22.35
C ASN A 825 -1.61 12.29 -21.99
N ILE A 826 -1.36 12.07 -20.70
CA ILE A 826 -0.07 11.64 -20.14
C ILE A 826 0.22 10.16 -20.41
N SER A 827 -0.78 9.38 -20.87
CA SER A 827 -0.64 7.93 -21.00
C SER A 827 0.37 7.47 -22.05
N LYS A 828 0.71 8.29 -23.06
CA LYS A 828 1.59 7.91 -24.20
C LYS A 828 1.09 6.68 -24.98
N ASP A 829 1.95 6.06 -25.81
CA ASP A 829 1.60 4.97 -26.73
C ASP A 829 1.24 3.65 -26.04
N LYS A 830 0.39 2.83 -26.67
CA LYS A 830 -0.06 1.53 -26.14
C LYS A 830 1.06 0.52 -25.85
N ALA A 831 2.17 0.54 -26.61
CA ALA A 831 3.23 -0.46 -26.48
C ALA A 831 3.92 -0.41 -25.10
N CYS A 832 3.97 0.76 -24.48
CA CYS A 832 4.62 0.93 -23.18
C CYS A 832 3.82 0.30 -22.02
N TRP A 833 2.49 0.32 -22.10
CA TRP A 833 1.59 -0.28 -21.12
C TRP A 833 1.55 -1.80 -21.21
N GLU A 834 1.67 -2.36 -22.42
CA GLU A 834 1.72 -3.82 -22.60
C GLU A 834 2.93 -4.46 -21.91
N ARG A 835 4.10 -3.80 -21.97
CA ARG A 835 5.30 -4.25 -21.27
C ARG A 835 5.19 -4.08 -19.76
N LEU A 836 4.66 -2.94 -19.31
CA LEU A 836 4.45 -2.67 -17.89
C LEU A 836 3.44 -3.66 -17.27
N ASN A 837 2.42 -4.06 -18.04
CA ASN A 837 1.45 -5.07 -17.64
C ASN A 837 2.11 -6.42 -17.27
N GLY A 838 3.11 -6.87 -18.03
CA GLY A 838 3.84 -8.10 -17.70
C GLY A 838 4.52 -8.03 -16.32
N GLU A 839 5.21 -6.93 -16.02
CA GLU A 839 5.83 -6.72 -14.69
C GLU A 839 4.78 -6.57 -13.58
N ALA A 840 3.65 -5.92 -13.87
CA ALA A 840 2.55 -5.76 -12.92
C ALA A 840 1.93 -7.13 -12.53
N GLN A 841 1.71 -8.01 -13.51
CA GLN A 841 1.22 -9.37 -13.28
C GLN A 841 2.19 -10.20 -12.43
N VAL A 842 3.50 -10.09 -12.72
CA VAL A 842 4.54 -10.76 -11.91
C VAL A 842 4.45 -10.32 -10.46
N TRP A 843 4.37 -9.01 -10.19
CA TRP A 843 4.31 -8.52 -8.81
C TRP A 843 2.99 -8.88 -8.10
N LEU A 844 1.86 -8.82 -8.80
CA LEU A 844 0.56 -9.26 -8.27
C LEU A 844 0.58 -10.71 -7.80
N ASN A 845 1.23 -11.61 -8.56
CA ASN A 845 1.38 -13.01 -8.18
C ASN A 845 2.19 -13.20 -6.89
N TYR A 846 3.25 -12.40 -6.70
CA TYR A 846 4.02 -12.39 -5.44
C TYR A 846 3.19 -11.88 -4.26
N LEU A 847 2.42 -10.81 -4.46
CA LEU A 847 1.57 -10.23 -3.41
C LEU A 847 0.39 -11.14 -3.02
N SER A 848 -0.15 -11.92 -3.97
CA SER A 848 -1.31 -12.79 -3.77
C SER A 848 -0.97 -14.15 -3.14
N SER A 849 0.29 -14.57 -3.20
CA SER A 849 0.76 -15.84 -2.62
C SER A 849 0.96 -15.77 -1.10
N ASN A 850 1.04 -14.56 -0.55
CA ASN A 850 1.11 -14.33 0.89
C ASN A 850 -0.31 -14.44 1.47
N LYS A 851 -0.47 -15.07 2.65
CA LYS A 851 -1.69 -14.98 3.47
C LYS A 851 -1.87 -13.53 3.99
N SER A 852 -1.87 -12.54 3.10
CA SER A 852 -1.91 -11.11 3.42
C SER A 852 -3.35 -10.64 3.65
N PRO A 853 -3.51 -9.51 4.37
CA PRO A 853 -4.81 -8.92 4.63
C PRO A 853 -5.35 -8.28 3.34
N GLY A 854 -6.69 -8.29 3.21
CA GLY A 854 -7.45 -7.43 2.29
C GLY A 854 -7.51 -7.83 0.79
N PRO A 855 -8.70 -7.86 0.17
CA PRO A 855 -8.83 -7.78 -1.29
C PRO A 855 -8.37 -6.40 -1.80
N SER A 856 -8.07 -6.27 -3.10
CA SER A 856 -7.86 -4.96 -3.74
C SER A 856 -9.12 -4.09 -3.61
N TRP A 857 -8.95 -2.77 -3.73
CA TRP A 857 -10.08 -1.86 -3.79
C TRP A 857 -10.86 -2.11 -5.08
N THR A 858 -12.19 -2.09 -4.99
CA THR A 858 -13.06 -2.19 -6.17
C THR A 858 -13.08 -0.85 -6.92
N VAL A 859 -12.07 -0.64 -7.77
CA VAL A 859 -11.91 0.53 -8.63
C VAL A 859 -12.09 0.12 -10.08
N LEU A 860 -12.97 0.83 -10.78
CA LEU A 860 -13.14 0.65 -12.23
C LEU A 860 -12.08 1.46 -12.99
N PRO A 861 -11.70 1.06 -14.21
CA PRO A 861 -10.73 1.79 -15.02
C PRO A 861 -11.30 3.09 -15.65
N ALA A 862 -12.58 3.40 -15.41
CA ALA A 862 -13.25 4.63 -15.79
C ALA A 862 -14.28 5.04 -14.70
N PRO A 863 -14.36 6.34 -14.33
CA PRO A 863 -15.29 6.81 -13.31
C PRO A 863 -16.73 6.96 -13.85
N LEU A 864 -17.74 6.57 -13.06
CA LEU A 864 -19.16 6.66 -13.46
C LEU A 864 -19.62 8.11 -13.60
N SER A 865 -19.35 8.98 -12.61
CA SER A 865 -19.77 10.39 -12.63
C SER A 865 -19.23 11.12 -13.86
N GLU A 866 -18.08 10.70 -14.35
CA GLU A 866 -17.43 11.27 -15.53
C GLU A 866 -17.62 10.37 -16.78
N THR A 867 -18.51 9.38 -16.75
CA THR A 867 -18.89 8.70 -18.00
C THR A 867 -19.98 9.50 -18.71
N PRO A 868 -19.83 9.90 -19.98
CA PRO A 868 -20.90 10.57 -20.73
C PRO A 868 -22.20 9.75 -20.76
N GLY A 869 -23.35 10.43 -20.70
CA GLY A 869 -24.67 9.78 -20.63
C GLY A 869 -24.91 8.73 -21.74
N HIS A 870 -24.54 9.05 -22.98
CA HIS A 870 -24.66 8.15 -24.14
C HIS A 870 -23.72 6.93 -24.10
N LEU A 871 -22.79 6.85 -23.15
CA LEU A 871 -21.89 5.71 -22.95
C LEU A 871 -22.27 4.85 -21.73
N LEU A 872 -23.36 5.20 -21.01
CA LEU A 872 -23.75 4.46 -19.80
C LEU A 872 -24.13 3.00 -20.10
N ASP A 873 -24.80 2.72 -21.22
CA ASP A 873 -25.13 1.33 -21.60
C ASP A 873 -23.86 0.49 -21.82
N LYS A 874 -22.85 1.08 -22.48
CA LYS A 874 -21.54 0.44 -22.67
C LYS A 874 -20.81 0.28 -21.32
N PHE A 875 -20.86 1.29 -20.46
CA PHE A 875 -20.27 1.23 -19.12
C PHE A 875 -20.89 0.09 -18.29
N ILE A 876 -22.21 -0.06 -18.31
CA ILE A 876 -22.90 -1.13 -17.61
C ILE A 876 -22.42 -2.49 -18.14
N LYS A 877 -22.40 -2.67 -19.46
CA LYS A 877 -21.97 -3.92 -20.10
C LYS A 877 -20.50 -4.27 -19.78
N ASP A 878 -19.60 -3.31 -19.86
CA ASP A 878 -18.16 -3.54 -19.71
C ASP A 878 -17.76 -3.76 -18.22
N PHE A 879 -18.41 -3.03 -17.30
CA PHE A 879 -17.94 -2.91 -15.92
C PHE A 879 -18.91 -3.39 -14.84
N LEU A 880 -20.23 -3.32 -15.06
CA LEU A 880 -21.21 -3.64 -14.02
C LEU A 880 -21.88 -4.99 -14.21
N GLN A 881 -22.05 -5.44 -15.46
CA GLN A 881 -22.71 -6.70 -15.76
C GLN A 881 -21.76 -7.88 -15.46
N PRO A 882 -22.20 -8.89 -14.68
CA PRO A 882 -21.41 -10.11 -14.47
C PRO A 882 -21.15 -10.87 -15.77
N ASN A 883 -20.02 -11.56 -15.86
CA ASN A 883 -19.70 -12.36 -17.02
C ASN A 883 -20.67 -13.54 -17.18
N LYS A 884 -21.12 -13.79 -18.41
CA LYS A 884 -22.09 -14.86 -18.71
C LYS A 884 -21.59 -16.25 -18.28
N THR A 885 -20.33 -16.57 -18.57
CA THR A 885 -19.72 -17.85 -18.17
C THR A 885 -19.68 -18.01 -16.66
N PHE A 886 -19.34 -16.95 -15.94
CA PHE A 886 -19.35 -16.97 -14.47
C PHE A 886 -20.78 -17.14 -13.93
N LEU A 887 -21.78 -16.46 -14.50
CA LEU A 887 -23.19 -16.65 -14.12
C LEU A 887 -23.65 -18.10 -14.35
N ASP A 888 -23.29 -18.71 -15.47
CA ASP A 888 -23.64 -20.11 -15.77
C ASP A 888 -22.99 -21.08 -14.76
N GLN A 889 -21.71 -20.84 -14.41
CA GLN A 889 -21.01 -21.59 -13.37
C GLN A 889 -21.63 -21.38 -11.98
N LEU A 890 -22.04 -20.15 -11.67
CA LEU A 890 -22.70 -19.78 -10.43
C LEU A 890 -24.05 -20.50 -10.30
N HIS A 891 -24.89 -20.47 -11.34
CA HIS A 891 -26.18 -21.15 -11.35
C HIS A 891 -26.02 -22.66 -11.14
N LYS A 892 -25.09 -23.30 -11.86
CA LYS A 892 -24.78 -24.73 -11.65
C LYS A 892 -24.34 -25.03 -10.21
N ALA A 893 -23.51 -24.18 -9.63
CA ALA A 893 -23.04 -24.33 -8.25
C ALA A 893 -24.20 -24.19 -7.25
N VAL A 894 -25.04 -23.17 -7.42
CA VAL A 894 -26.23 -22.94 -6.58
C VAL A 894 -27.24 -24.08 -6.72
N ASP A 895 -27.48 -24.58 -7.93
CA ASP A 895 -28.36 -25.74 -8.16
C ASP A 895 -27.84 -27.01 -7.48
N THR A 896 -26.53 -27.23 -7.54
CA THR A 896 -25.87 -28.34 -6.84
C THR A 896 -26.04 -28.20 -5.32
N ILE A 897 -25.85 -27.00 -4.78
CA ILE A 897 -26.04 -26.70 -3.35
C ILE A 897 -27.50 -26.90 -2.96
N CYS A 898 -28.46 -26.37 -3.74
CA CYS A 898 -29.89 -26.51 -3.46
C CYS A 898 -30.33 -27.98 -3.47
N THR A 899 -29.87 -28.75 -4.44
CA THR A 899 -30.14 -30.18 -4.55
C THR A 899 -29.55 -30.93 -3.35
N PHE A 900 -28.30 -30.61 -3.01
CA PHE A 900 -27.65 -31.20 -1.84
C PHE A 900 -28.42 -30.89 -0.55
N LEU A 901 -28.83 -29.64 -0.33
CA LEU A 901 -29.61 -29.26 0.85
C LEU A 901 -30.97 -29.95 0.89
N LYS A 902 -31.65 -30.12 -0.24
CA LYS A 902 -32.94 -30.82 -0.31
C LYS A 902 -32.82 -32.30 0.04
N GLU A 903 -31.79 -32.97 -0.46
CA GLU A 903 -31.64 -34.42 -0.35
C GLU A 903 -30.86 -34.87 0.88
N ASN A 904 -29.91 -34.07 1.37
CA ASN A 904 -28.91 -34.47 2.36
C ASN A 904 -29.06 -33.79 3.72
N CYS A 905 -29.56 -32.54 3.75
CA CYS A 905 -29.40 -31.67 4.92
C CYS A 905 -30.01 -32.24 6.21
N PHE A 906 -31.10 -33.00 6.10
CA PHE A 906 -31.82 -33.56 7.25
C PHE A 906 -32.07 -35.08 7.10
N ARG A 907 -31.16 -35.81 6.44
CA ARG A 907 -31.32 -37.27 6.17
C ARG A 907 -31.60 -38.13 7.39
N HIS A 908 -31.13 -37.70 8.55
CA HIS A 908 -31.28 -38.41 9.83
C HIS A 908 -32.31 -37.76 10.76
N SER A 909 -33.18 -36.90 10.22
CA SER A 909 -34.21 -36.14 10.95
C SER A 909 -35.57 -36.22 10.25
N THR A 910 -36.64 -35.88 10.97
CA THR A 910 -37.99 -35.75 10.42
C THR A 910 -38.20 -34.46 9.63
N VAL A 911 -37.26 -33.51 9.72
CA VAL A 911 -37.28 -32.24 8.99
C VAL A 911 -36.96 -32.48 7.51
N LYS A 912 -37.70 -31.85 6.60
CA LYS A 912 -37.43 -31.87 5.17
C LYS A 912 -37.34 -30.45 4.63
N VAL A 913 -36.46 -30.19 3.68
CA VAL A 913 -36.48 -28.91 2.95
C VAL A 913 -37.57 -28.99 1.89
N GLN A 914 -38.66 -28.25 2.11
CA GLN A 914 -39.80 -28.20 1.19
C GLN A 914 -39.45 -27.45 -0.10
N LYS A 915 -38.69 -26.36 0.03
CA LYS A 915 -38.37 -25.45 -1.07
C LYS A 915 -37.06 -24.71 -0.79
N THR A 916 -36.36 -24.33 -1.86
CA THR A 916 -35.24 -23.38 -1.82
C THR A 916 -35.52 -22.29 -2.84
N VAL A 917 -35.26 -21.03 -2.48
CA VAL A 917 -35.48 -19.87 -3.34
C VAL A 917 -34.23 -19.01 -3.35
N GLN A 918 -33.74 -18.70 -4.55
CA GLN A 918 -32.68 -17.72 -4.73
C GLN A 918 -33.29 -16.31 -4.77
N GLY A 919 -33.04 -15.52 -3.74
CA GLY A 919 -33.36 -14.11 -3.61
C GLY A 919 -32.14 -13.21 -3.79
N GLY A 920 -32.19 -12.03 -3.19
CA GLY A 920 -31.13 -11.02 -3.31
C GLY A 920 -30.91 -10.51 -4.75
N SER A 921 -29.77 -9.86 -4.98
CA SER A 921 -29.46 -9.27 -6.29
C SER A 921 -29.30 -10.31 -7.39
N ALA A 922 -28.68 -11.46 -7.07
CA ALA A 922 -28.52 -12.54 -8.02
C ALA A 922 -29.87 -13.15 -8.43
N GLY A 923 -30.74 -13.46 -7.46
CA GLY A 923 -32.07 -14.01 -7.73
C GLY A 923 -32.98 -13.06 -8.50
N LYS A 924 -32.90 -11.75 -8.23
CA LYS A 924 -33.65 -10.70 -8.95
C LYS A 924 -33.10 -10.41 -10.35
N GLY A 925 -31.93 -10.93 -10.70
CA GLY A 925 -31.26 -10.64 -11.98
C GLY A 925 -30.67 -9.22 -12.05
N THR A 926 -30.31 -8.61 -10.92
CA THR A 926 -29.74 -7.26 -10.80
C THR A 926 -28.36 -7.27 -10.10
N ALA A 927 -27.68 -8.42 -10.12
CA ALA A 927 -26.32 -8.56 -9.61
C ALA A 927 -25.32 -7.71 -10.42
N LEU A 928 -24.39 -7.10 -9.69
CA LEU A 928 -23.16 -6.47 -10.16
C LEU A 928 -22.03 -7.49 -10.31
N LYS A 929 -21.09 -7.18 -11.19
CA LYS A 929 -19.87 -7.96 -11.46
C LYS A 929 -19.04 -8.28 -10.21
N THR A 930 -18.99 -7.35 -9.25
CA THR A 930 -18.26 -7.53 -7.98
C THR A 930 -19.05 -7.05 -6.76
N GLY A 931 -18.93 -7.81 -5.66
CA GLY A 931 -19.52 -7.50 -4.35
C GLY A 931 -21.05 -7.56 -4.34
N SER A 932 -21.66 -8.42 -5.16
CA SER A 932 -23.11 -8.63 -5.13
C SER A 932 -23.50 -9.56 -4.00
N ASP A 933 -24.64 -9.25 -3.40
CA ASP A 933 -25.34 -10.10 -2.44
C ASP A 933 -26.34 -11.02 -3.16
N ALA A 934 -26.52 -12.21 -2.61
CA ALA A 934 -27.53 -13.17 -2.98
C ALA A 934 -28.14 -13.77 -1.72
N ASP A 935 -29.44 -14.00 -1.72
CA ASP A 935 -30.09 -14.69 -0.61
C ASP A 935 -30.41 -16.11 -1.06
N LEU A 936 -30.05 -17.11 -0.25
CA LEU A 936 -30.50 -18.48 -0.43
C LEU A 936 -31.51 -18.80 0.67
N VAL A 937 -32.79 -18.60 0.37
CA VAL A 937 -33.87 -18.85 1.33
C VAL A 937 -34.23 -20.33 1.33
N VAL A 938 -34.19 -20.94 2.50
CA VAL A 938 -34.47 -22.37 2.70
C VAL A 938 -35.75 -22.52 3.51
N PHE A 939 -36.69 -23.34 3.03
CA PHE A 939 -37.99 -23.56 3.68
C PHE A 939 -38.06 -24.96 4.30
N PRO A 940 -37.64 -25.13 5.56
CA PRO A 940 -37.70 -26.41 6.27
C PRO A 940 -39.11 -26.69 6.80
N SER A 941 -39.54 -27.95 6.78
CA SER A 941 -40.87 -28.39 7.21
C SER A 941 -41.12 -28.30 8.72
N SER A 942 -40.08 -28.01 9.51
CA SER A 942 -40.22 -27.80 10.96
C SER A 942 -40.71 -26.40 11.30
N ILE A 943 -40.36 -25.39 10.49
CA ILE A 943 -40.86 -24.02 10.63
C ILE A 943 -42.29 -23.97 10.07
N ARG A 944 -43.29 -23.99 10.97
CA ARG A 944 -44.72 -24.08 10.64
C ARG A 944 -45.50 -22.78 10.83
N SER A 945 -44.88 -21.77 11.41
CA SER A 945 -45.46 -20.46 11.66
C SER A 945 -44.40 -19.38 11.74
N PHE A 946 -44.80 -18.12 11.65
CA PHE A 946 -43.91 -16.97 11.88
C PHE A 946 -43.19 -17.05 13.24
N ALA A 947 -43.89 -17.47 14.31
CA ALA A 947 -43.28 -17.62 15.62
C ALA A 947 -42.21 -18.73 15.66
N SER A 948 -42.47 -19.89 15.04
CA SER A 948 -41.52 -21.00 14.99
C SER A 948 -40.23 -20.65 14.24
N GLN A 949 -40.30 -19.72 13.28
CA GLN A 949 -39.11 -19.25 12.56
C GLN A 949 -38.12 -18.59 13.53
N ILE A 950 -38.59 -17.84 14.52
CA ILE A 950 -37.70 -17.18 15.49
C ILE A 950 -37.05 -18.22 16.41
N THR A 951 -37.83 -19.21 16.88
CA THR A 951 -37.37 -20.19 17.87
C THR A 951 -36.47 -21.28 17.28
N GLU A 952 -36.73 -21.73 16.05
CA GLU A 952 -36.02 -22.88 15.45
C GLU A 952 -34.84 -22.50 14.55
N ARG A 953 -34.75 -21.25 14.09
CA ARG A 953 -33.78 -20.81 13.07
C ARG A 953 -32.33 -21.15 13.41
N THR A 954 -31.90 -20.94 14.66
CA THR A 954 -30.50 -21.20 15.05
C THR A 954 -30.13 -22.67 14.92
N SER A 955 -31.01 -23.58 15.33
CA SER A 955 -30.77 -25.04 15.18
C SER A 955 -30.67 -25.44 13.71
N ILE A 956 -31.53 -24.87 12.87
CA ILE A 956 -31.57 -25.15 11.43
C ILE A 956 -30.34 -24.59 10.72
N ILE A 957 -29.90 -23.38 11.07
CA ILE A 957 -28.69 -22.77 10.52
C ILE A 957 -27.46 -23.62 10.83
N ASN A 958 -27.34 -24.12 12.06
CA ASN A 958 -26.20 -24.95 12.46
C ASN A 958 -26.14 -26.25 11.65
N GLU A 959 -27.28 -26.90 11.41
CA GLU A 959 -27.33 -28.10 10.57
C GLU A 959 -26.97 -27.75 9.11
N ILE A 960 -27.57 -26.70 8.55
CA ILE A 960 -27.25 -26.27 7.18
C ILE A 960 -25.75 -25.94 7.04
N GLN A 961 -25.12 -25.33 8.05
CA GLN A 961 -23.69 -25.07 8.04
C GLN A 961 -22.87 -26.36 7.93
N ALA A 962 -23.14 -27.35 8.80
CA ALA A 962 -22.42 -28.62 8.77
C ALA A 962 -22.57 -29.32 7.41
N GLN A 963 -23.75 -29.21 6.81
CA GLN A 963 -24.08 -29.84 5.52
C GLN A 963 -23.47 -29.08 4.34
N LEU A 964 -23.36 -27.75 4.39
CA LEU A 964 -22.62 -26.99 3.38
C LEU A 964 -21.12 -27.27 3.43
N GLU A 965 -20.54 -27.41 4.63
CA GLU A 965 -19.15 -27.82 4.81
C GLU A 965 -18.90 -29.25 4.28
N ALA A 966 -19.88 -30.16 4.42
CA ALA A 966 -19.83 -31.48 3.81
C ALA A 966 -19.95 -31.40 2.27
N CYS A 967 -20.90 -30.63 1.76
CA CYS A 967 -21.08 -30.39 0.33
C CYS A 967 -19.81 -29.86 -0.32
N GLN A 968 -19.13 -28.90 0.33
CA GLN A 968 -17.87 -28.33 -0.13
C GLN A 968 -16.75 -29.38 -0.25
N ARG A 969 -16.71 -30.38 0.63
CA ARG A 969 -15.73 -31.48 0.61
C ARG A 969 -16.07 -32.56 -0.41
N GLU A 970 -17.35 -32.88 -0.56
CA GLU A 970 -17.83 -34.02 -1.36
C GLU A 970 -18.05 -33.67 -2.84
N LYS A 971 -18.39 -32.42 -3.14
CA LYS A 971 -18.75 -31.98 -4.50
C LYS A 971 -17.63 -31.14 -5.10
N LYS A 972 -17.44 -31.30 -6.42
CA LYS A 972 -16.48 -30.49 -7.19
C LYS A 972 -17.21 -29.31 -7.81
N PHE A 973 -16.78 -28.11 -7.47
CA PHE A 973 -17.33 -26.86 -8.02
C PHE A 973 -16.41 -26.27 -9.09
N GLU A 974 -17.00 -25.73 -10.16
CA GLU A 974 -16.28 -24.93 -11.17
C GLU A 974 -15.83 -23.57 -10.58
N VAL A 975 -16.55 -23.07 -9.58
CA VAL A 975 -16.21 -21.89 -8.78
C VAL A 975 -15.40 -22.24 -7.53
N LYS A 976 -14.72 -21.26 -6.94
CA LYS A 976 -14.12 -21.36 -5.62
C LYS A 976 -15.19 -21.09 -4.56
N PHE A 977 -15.48 -22.10 -3.74
CA PHE A 977 -16.42 -22.02 -2.63
C PHE A 977 -15.65 -21.66 -1.35
N GLU A 978 -15.98 -20.55 -0.70
CA GLU A 978 -15.41 -20.13 0.58
C GLU A 978 -16.49 -19.94 1.65
N MET A 979 -16.34 -20.61 2.80
CA MET A 979 -17.23 -20.41 3.96
C MET A 979 -16.81 -19.18 4.76
N SER A 980 -17.78 -18.39 5.23
CA SER A 980 -17.50 -17.28 6.16
C SER A 980 -17.01 -17.83 7.50
N LYS A 981 -16.00 -17.15 8.08
CA LYS A 981 -15.51 -17.45 9.44
C LYS A 981 -16.37 -16.79 10.52
N TRP A 982 -17.23 -15.86 10.14
CA TRP A 982 -18.06 -15.09 11.08
C TRP A 982 -19.34 -15.86 11.42
N LYS A 983 -19.60 -16.06 12.71
CA LYS A 983 -20.82 -16.72 13.20
C LYS A 983 -21.84 -15.67 13.59
N ALA A 984 -22.90 -15.51 12.79
CA ALA A 984 -24.07 -14.71 13.15
C ALA A 984 -25.23 -15.65 13.51
N PRO A 985 -25.95 -15.42 14.62
CA PRO A 985 -27.02 -16.33 15.07
C PRO A 985 -28.24 -16.39 14.13
N ARG A 986 -28.34 -15.47 13.16
CA ARG A 986 -29.49 -15.30 12.25
C ARG A 986 -29.20 -15.61 10.79
N VAL A 987 -27.93 -15.64 10.38
CA VAL A 987 -27.54 -15.75 8.96
C VAL A 987 -26.26 -16.57 8.86
N LEU A 988 -26.24 -17.48 7.89
CA LEU A 988 -25.04 -18.22 7.49
C LEU A 988 -24.57 -17.70 6.13
N SER A 989 -23.33 -17.24 6.04
CA SER A 989 -22.82 -16.62 4.82
C SER A 989 -21.72 -17.43 4.16
N PHE A 990 -21.70 -17.43 2.82
CA PHE A 990 -20.64 -18.04 2.01
C PHE A 990 -20.40 -17.27 0.73
N SER A 991 -19.22 -17.43 0.12
CA SER A 991 -18.87 -16.75 -1.12
C SER A 991 -18.56 -17.77 -2.23
N LEU A 992 -19.10 -17.50 -3.43
CA LEU A 992 -18.72 -18.20 -4.65
C LEU A 992 -17.93 -17.25 -5.54
N LYS A 993 -16.69 -17.63 -5.87
CA LYS A 993 -15.75 -16.80 -6.63
C LYS A 993 -15.33 -17.49 -7.92
N SER A 994 -15.15 -16.73 -8.99
CA SER A 994 -14.56 -17.29 -10.21
C SER A 994 -13.11 -17.72 -9.94
N LYS A 995 -12.65 -18.79 -10.61
CA LYS A 995 -11.26 -19.24 -10.55
C LYS A 995 -10.35 -18.48 -11.51
N GLU A 996 -10.94 -17.86 -12.54
CA GLU A 996 -10.24 -17.21 -13.65
C GLU A 996 -10.45 -15.69 -13.66
N LEU A 997 -11.63 -15.23 -13.23
CA LEU A 997 -12.03 -13.82 -13.24
C LEU A 997 -12.05 -13.28 -11.80
N ASN A 998 -11.85 -11.97 -11.64
CA ASN A 998 -12.02 -11.29 -10.35
C ASN A 998 -13.51 -10.98 -10.08
N GLU A 999 -14.36 -12.01 -10.14
CA GLU A 999 -15.82 -11.92 -9.92
C GLU A 999 -16.23 -12.79 -8.73
N SER A 1000 -17.19 -12.29 -7.93
CA SER A 1000 -17.65 -12.96 -6.72
C SER A 1000 -19.07 -12.56 -6.34
N VAL A 1001 -19.77 -13.51 -5.72
CA VAL A 1001 -21.11 -13.31 -5.14
C VAL A 1001 -21.12 -13.88 -3.72
N ASP A 1002 -21.58 -13.07 -2.78
CA ASP A 1002 -21.74 -13.43 -1.38
C ASP A 1002 -23.18 -13.85 -1.13
N PHE A 1003 -23.37 -15.06 -0.61
CA PHE A 1003 -24.66 -15.67 -0.32
C PHE A 1003 -24.95 -15.65 1.17
N ASP A 1004 -26.12 -15.15 1.53
CA ASP A 1004 -26.71 -15.28 2.86
C ASP A 1004 -27.79 -16.38 2.84
N VAL A 1005 -27.62 -17.39 3.68
CA VAL A 1005 -28.55 -18.51 3.80
C VAL A 1005 -29.55 -18.22 4.91
N LEU A 1006 -30.83 -18.21 4.55
CA LEU A 1006 -31.90 -17.68 5.39
C LEU A 1006 -33.05 -18.70 5.54
N PRO A 1007 -33.16 -19.41 6.68
CA PRO A 1007 -34.32 -20.25 6.94
C PRO A 1007 -35.61 -19.44 7.19
N ALA A 1008 -36.68 -19.80 6.48
CA ALA A 1008 -37.95 -19.07 6.51
C ALA A 1008 -39.18 -19.98 6.59
N PHE A 1009 -40.29 -19.42 7.08
CA PHE A 1009 -41.60 -20.08 7.06
C PHE A 1009 -42.20 -20.03 5.65
N ASN A 1010 -42.64 -21.17 5.12
CA ASN A 1010 -43.27 -21.26 3.80
C ASN A 1010 -44.75 -20.83 3.83
N VAL A 1011 -45.00 -19.55 4.12
CA VAL A 1011 -46.36 -19.01 4.26
C VAL A 1011 -47.15 -19.01 2.94
N LEU A 1012 -46.44 -18.98 1.80
CA LEU A 1012 -47.05 -18.93 0.47
C LEU A 1012 -47.49 -20.31 -0.05
N GLY A 1013 -46.95 -21.40 0.50
CA GLY A 1013 -47.28 -22.76 0.08
C GLY A 1013 -46.95 -23.05 -1.39
N GLN A 1014 -47.86 -23.74 -2.09
CA GLN A 1014 -47.80 -23.91 -3.55
C GLN A 1014 -48.68 -22.84 -4.21
N LEU A 1015 -48.10 -21.67 -4.47
CA LEU A 1015 -48.76 -20.59 -5.18
C LEU A 1015 -48.66 -20.81 -6.70
N GLU A 1016 -49.78 -20.77 -7.42
CA GLU A 1016 -49.78 -20.77 -8.89
C GLU A 1016 -49.19 -19.45 -9.43
N SER A 1017 -48.33 -19.56 -10.44
CA SER A 1017 -47.63 -18.41 -11.04
C SER A 1017 -48.61 -17.31 -11.49
N GLY A 1018 -48.48 -16.11 -10.93
CA GLY A 1018 -49.32 -14.95 -11.25
C GLY A 1018 -50.58 -14.77 -10.40
N SER A 1019 -50.86 -15.69 -9.46
CA SER A 1019 -51.98 -15.57 -8.53
C SER A 1019 -51.65 -14.73 -7.31
N LYS A 1020 -52.59 -13.89 -6.84
CA LYS A 1020 -52.42 -13.13 -5.59
C LYS A 1020 -52.45 -14.06 -4.38
N PRO A 1021 -51.59 -13.86 -3.36
CA PRO A 1021 -51.70 -14.56 -2.09
C PRO A 1021 -53.06 -14.33 -1.42
N SER A 1022 -53.53 -15.32 -0.65
CA SER A 1022 -54.75 -15.15 0.16
C SER A 1022 -54.58 -13.99 1.15
N PRO A 1023 -55.58 -13.09 1.30
CA PRO A 1023 -55.52 -12.00 2.27
C PRO A 1023 -55.23 -12.47 3.70
N ARG A 1024 -55.61 -13.71 4.05
CA ARG A 1024 -55.33 -14.33 5.36
C ARG A 1024 -53.85 -14.35 5.73
N VAL A 1025 -52.97 -14.53 4.74
CA VAL A 1025 -51.51 -14.49 4.94
C VAL A 1025 -51.07 -13.13 5.50
N TYR A 1026 -51.60 -12.06 4.92
CA TYR A 1026 -51.26 -10.70 5.34
C TYR A 1026 -51.96 -10.28 6.62
N THR A 1027 -53.19 -10.74 6.88
CA THR A 1027 -53.88 -10.41 8.15
C THR A 1027 -53.19 -11.04 9.35
N GLU A 1028 -52.68 -12.27 9.23
CA GLU A 1028 -51.84 -12.92 10.26
C GLU A 1028 -50.55 -12.13 10.51
N LEU A 1029 -49.85 -11.76 9.43
CA LEU A 1029 -48.63 -10.94 9.51
C LEU A 1029 -48.88 -9.57 10.16
N ILE A 1030 -49.98 -8.91 9.81
CA ILE A 1030 -50.38 -7.60 10.37
C ILE A 1030 -50.71 -7.73 11.86
N SER A 1031 -51.38 -8.82 12.27
CA SER A 1031 -51.65 -9.10 13.67
C SER A 1031 -50.35 -9.18 14.48
N LEU A 1032 -49.35 -9.91 13.97
CA LEU A 1032 -48.04 -10.00 14.57
C LEU A 1032 -47.31 -8.65 14.58
N TYR A 1033 -47.37 -7.88 13.49
CA TYR A 1033 -46.75 -6.56 13.39
C TYR A 1033 -47.28 -5.56 14.43
N LYS A 1034 -48.56 -5.66 14.80
CA LYS A 1034 -49.19 -4.80 15.82
C LYS A 1034 -48.80 -5.18 17.26
N SER A 1035 -48.13 -6.32 17.47
CA SER A 1035 -47.64 -6.74 18.78
C SER A 1035 -46.46 -5.87 19.26
N PRO A 1036 -46.39 -5.49 20.55
CA PRO A 1036 -45.31 -4.67 21.09
C PRO A 1036 -43.91 -5.31 20.98
N ASN A 1037 -43.82 -6.63 20.78
CA ASN A 1037 -42.56 -7.37 20.62
C ASN A 1037 -42.17 -7.64 19.16
N ALA A 1038 -42.85 -7.03 18.18
CA ALA A 1038 -42.63 -7.33 16.76
C ALA A 1038 -41.31 -6.75 16.22
N LEU A 1039 -40.43 -7.63 15.74
CA LEU A 1039 -39.23 -7.27 14.98
C LEU A 1039 -39.64 -6.89 13.54
N LYS A 1040 -39.57 -5.59 13.22
CA LYS A 1040 -39.88 -5.10 11.86
C LYS A 1040 -38.94 -5.73 10.82
N GLY A 1041 -39.51 -6.31 9.75
CA GLY A 1041 -38.75 -6.93 8.66
C GLY A 1041 -38.29 -8.37 8.91
N GLU A 1042 -38.58 -8.95 10.09
CA GLU A 1042 -38.18 -10.30 10.49
C GLU A 1042 -38.65 -11.41 9.54
N PHE A 1043 -39.83 -11.21 8.93
CA PHE A 1043 -40.50 -12.20 8.09
C PHE A 1043 -40.43 -11.91 6.59
N SER A 1044 -39.66 -10.89 6.17
CA SER A 1044 -39.48 -10.53 4.76
C SER A 1044 -38.99 -11.71 3.91
N THR A 1045 -38.18 -12.58 4.49
CA THR A 1045 -37.67 -13.82 3.87
C THR A 1045 -38.76 -14.82 3.49
N CYS A 1046 -39.93 -14.77 4.12
CA CYS A 1046 -41.09 -15.61 3.76
C CYS A 1046 -41.69 -15.22 2.40
N PHE A 1047 -41.45 -13.99 1.95
CA PHE A 1047 -42.03 -13.39 0.74
C PHE A 1047 -40.99 -13.17 -0.38
N THR A 1048 -39.77 -13.70 -0.22
CA THR A 1048 -38.66 -13.51 -1.18
C THR A 1048 -39.01 -13.96 -2.60
N GLU A 1049 -39.86 -14.97 -2.77
CA GLU A 1049 -40.35 -15.38 -4.09
C GLU A 1049 -41.11 -14.25 -4.80
N LEU A 1050 -42.03 -13.58 -4.11
CA LEU A 1050 -42.80 -12.47 -4.66
C LEU A 1050 -41.89 -11.27 -4.95
N GLN A 1051 -40.93 -10.98 -4.07
CA GLN A 1051 -39.94 -9.91 -4.30
C GLN A 1051 -39.07 -10.18 -5.54
N ARG A 1052 -38.63 -11.44 -5.69
CA ARG A 1052 -37.84 -11.90 -6.82
C ARG A 1052 -38.63 -11.77 -8.12
N ASP A 1053 -39.86 -12.28 -8.16
CA ASP A 1053 -40.69 -12.32 -9.36
C ASP A 1053 -41.13 -10.92 -9.81
N PHE A 1054 -41.35 -10.01 -8.86
CA PHE A 1054 -41.63 -8.60 -9.12
C PHE A 1054 -40.50 -7.90 -9.89
N ALA A 1055 -39.23 -8.24 -9.60
CA ALA A 1055 -38.07 -7.68 -10.28
C ALA A 1055 -37.68 -8.47 -11.55
N LEU A 1056 -37.79 -9.80 -11.51
CA LEU A 1056 -37.41 -10.68 -12.63
C LEU A 1056 -38.24 -10.43 -13.89
N SER A 1057 -39.53 -10.14 -13.72
CA SER A 1057 -40.49 -9.87 -14.81
C SER A 1057 -40.24 -8.56 -15.57
N ARG A 1058 -39.25 -7.75 -15.14
CA ARG A 1058 -38.96 -6.46 -15.77
C ARG A 1058 -38.00 -6.58 -16.97
N PRO A 1059 -37.98 -5.60 -17.90
CA PRO A 1059 -37.09 -5.61 -19.05
C PRO A 1059 -35.60 -5.62 -18.66
N THR A 1060 -34.75 -6.22 -19.49
CA THR A 1060 -33.29 -6.28 -19.26
C THR A 1060 -32.68 -4.89 -19.09
N LYS A 1061 -33.10 -3.91 -19.89
CA LYS A 1061 -32.59 -2.53 -19.80
C LYS A 1061 -32.93 -1.85 -18.47
N LEU A 1062 -34.09 -2.15 -17.87
CA LEU A 1062 -34.40 -1.69 -16.52
C LEU A 1062 -33.49 -2.32 -15.46
N LYS A 1063 -33.17 -3.61 -15.60
CA LYS A 1063 -32.20 -4.28 -14.70
C LYS A 1063 -30.81 -3.64 -14.81
N ASP A 1064 -30.43 -3.21 -16.00
CA ASP A 1064 -29.18 -2.47 -16.25
C ASP A 1064 -29.18 -1.09 -15.58
N LEU A 1065 -30.29 -0.34 -15.67
CA LEU A 1065 -30.46 0.89 -14.90
C LEU A 1065 -30.38 0.65 -13.38
N ILE A 1066 -31.00 -0.43 -12.88
CA ILE A 1066 -30.91 -0.81 -11.46
C ILE A 1066 -29.46 -1.11 -11.06
N ARG A 1067 -28.68 -1.82 -11.90
CA ARG A 1067 -27.24 -2.03 -11.65
C ARG A 1067 -26.51 -0.70 -11.54
N LEU A 1068 -26.78 0.25 -12.43
CA LEU A 1068 -26.18 1.58 -12.41
C LEU A 1068 -26.47 2.33 -11.11
N VAL A 1069 -27.75 2.36 -10.71
CA VAL A 1069 -28.20 3.00 -9.45
C VAL A 1069 -27.57 2.33 -8.23
N LYS A 1070 -27.48 0.99 -8.22
CA LYS A 1070 -26.83 0.24 -7.13
C LYS A 1070 -25.35 0.52 -7.05
N TYR A 1071 -24.68 0.63 -8.19
CA TYR A 1071 -23.27 0.98 -8.23
C TYR A 1071 -23.04 2.40 -7.68
N TRP A 1072 -23.83 3.38 -8.13
CA TRP A 1072 -23.83 4.74 -7.56
C TRP A 1072 -24.08 4.73 -6.05
N TYR A 1073 -25.10 3.99 -5.59
CA TYR A 1073 -25.42 3.88 -4.18
C TYR A 1073 -24.25 3.28 -3.37
N LYS A 1074 -23.56 2.26 -3.89
CA LYS A 1074 -22.34 1.71 -3.25
C LYS A 1074 -21.22 2.76 -3.15
N GLN A 1075 -21.06 3.63 -4.14
CA GLN A 1075 -20.10 4.74 -4.05
C GLN A 1075 -20.49 5.72 -2.92
N CYS A 1076 -21.80 6.00 -2.79
CA CYS A 1076 -22.33 6.82 -1.70
C CYS A 1076 -22.12 6.17 -0.34
N GLU A 1077 -22.40 4.86 -0.19
CA GLU A 1077 -22.14 4.11 1.04
C GLU A 1077 -20.69 4.26 1.48
N ARG A 1078 -19.72 4.08 0.58
CA ARG A 1078 -18.29 4.22 0.91
C ARG A 1078 -17.95 5.61 1.46
N LYS A 1079 -18.52 6.67 0.86
CA LYS A 1079 -18.28 8.07 1.26
C LYS A 1079 -19.02 8.46 2.55
N LEU A 1080 -20.17 7.86 2.82
CA LEU A 1080 -21.13 8.30 3.85
C LEU A 1080 -21.27 7.33 5.04
N LYS A 1081 -20.68 6.12 5.02
CA LYS A 1081 -20.87 5.09 6.05
C LYS A 1081 -20.57 5.56 7.48
N THR A 1082 -19.63 6.50 7.63
CA THR A 1082 -19.28 7.09 8.94
C THR A 1082 -20.24 8.17 9.42
N LYS A 1083 -21.17 8.63 8.57
CA LYS A 1083 -22.04 9.79 8.82
C LYS A 1083 -23.49 9.41 9.15
N GLY A 1084 -23.91 8.17 8.92
CA GLY A 1084 -25.28 7.73 9.24
C GLY A 1084 -25.69 6.43 8.52
N SER A 1085 -26.87 5.92 8.88
CA SER A 1085 -27.46 4.73 8.27
C SER A 1085 -28.25 5.11 7.02
N LEU A 1086 -27.72 4.80 5.84
CA LEU A 1086 -28.39 5.04 4.56
C LEU A 1086 -29.60 4.08 4.37
N PRO A 1087 -30.61 4.45 3.54
CA PRO A 1087 -31.74 3.57 3.26
C PRO A 1087 -31.30 2.29 2.56
N PRO A 1088 -31.98 1.15 2.74
CA PRO A 1088 -31.56 -0.12 2.15
C PRO A 1088 -31.50 -0.04 0.61
N LYS A 1089 -30.54 -0.75 -0.01
CA LYS A 1089 -30.39 -0.82 -1.49
C LYS A 1089 -31.70 -1.15 -2.19
N TYR A 1090 -32.51 -2.03 -1.58
CA TYR A 1090 -33.81 -2.42 -2.11
C TYR A 1090 -34.79 -1.25 -2.26
N ALA A 1091 -34.71 -0.21 -1.42
CA ALA A 1091 -35.51 1.01 -1.58
C ALA A 1091 -35.18 1.73 -2.90
N LEU A 1092 -33.91 1.77 -3.30
CA LEU A 1092 -33.48 2.38 -4.57
C LEU A 1092 -33.81 1.49 -5.77
N GLU A 1093 -33.81 0.17 -5.62
CA GLU A 1093 -34.32 -0.75 -6.65
C GLU A 1093 -35.80 -0.46 -6.94
N LEU A 1094 -36.63 -0.40 -5.89
CA LEU A 1094 -38.07 -0.10 -6.00
C LEU A 1094 -38.33 1.31 -6.53
N LEU A 1095 -37.56 2.30 -6.09
CA LEU A 1095 -37.66 3.68 -6.60
C LEU A 1095 -37.32 3.74 -8.10
N THR A 1096 -36.35 2.96 -8.56
CA THR A 1096 -35.98 2.86 -9.98
C THR A 1096 -37.08 2.21 -10.81
N ILE A 1097 -37.67 1.12 -10.31
CA ILE A 1097 -38.82 0.47 -10.96
C ILE A 1097 -39.99 1.44 -11.05
N TYR A 1098 -40.31 2.15 -9.95
CA TYR A 1098 -41.37 3.15 -9.93
C TYR A 1098 -41.13 4.30 -10.93
N ALA A 1099 -39.90 4.84 -10.98
CA ALA A 1099 -39.54 5.90 -11.91
C ALA A 1099 -39.74 5.47 -13.37
N TRP A 1100 -39.35 4.24 -13.70
CA TRP A 1100 -39.57 3.66 -15.02
C TRP A 1100 -41.06 3.43 -15.30
N GLU A 1101 -41.81 2.80 -14.40
CA GLU A 1101 -43.24 2.49 -14.58
C GLU A 1101 -44.10 3.74 -14.81
N GLN A 1102 -43.81 4.84 -14.10
CA GLN A 1102 -44.60 6.07 -14.20
C GLN A 1102 -44.07 7.05 -15.25
N GLY A 1103 -42.77 7.04 -15.52
CA GLY A 1103 -42.11 8.05 -16.34
C GLY A 1103 -41.89 7.64 -17.79
N SER A 1104 -41.54 6.37 -18.03
CA SER A 1104 -41.12 5.85 -19.33
C SER A 1104 -42.04 4.73 -19.81
N GLY A 1105 -42.11 3.62 -19.06
CA GLY A 1105 -42.93 2.44 -19.34
C GLY A 1105 -42.53 1.65 -20.59
N VAL A 1106 -41.49 2.06 -21.33
CA VAL A 1106 -41.03 1.39 -22.56
C VAL A 1106 -39.80 0.51 -22.30
N GLU A 1107 -39.61 -0.56 -23.08
CA GLU A 1107 -38.47 -1.47 -22.90
C GLU A 1107 -37.12 -0.84 -23.31
N ASP A 1108 -37.13 -0.02 -24.35
CA ASP A 1108 -35.95 0.70 -24.86
C ASP A 1108 -36.04 2.20 -24.52
N PHE A 1109 -35.25 2.62 -23.54
CA PHE A 1109 -35.19 4.00 -23.04
C PHE A 1109 -33.75 4.48 -22.89
N ASP A 1110 -33.52 5.79 -22.78
CA ASP A 1110 -32.19 6.34 -22.50
C ASP A 1110 -31.82 6.14 -21.01
N THR A 1111 -30.73 5.42 -20.77
CA THR A 1111 -30.28 5.06 -19.42
C THR A 1111 -29.88 6.28 -18.58
N ALA A 1112 -29.35 7.35 -19.20
CA ALA A 1112 -29.01 8.58 -18.52
C ALA A 1112 -30.25 9.35 -18.05
N GLU A 1113 -31.31 9.40 -18.88
CA GLU A 1113 -32.59 10.00 -18.49
C GLU A 1113 -33.21 9.27 -17.29
N GLY A 1114 -33.21 7.94 -17.32
CA GLY A 1114 -33.70 7.11 -16.22
C GLY A 1114 -32.89 7.31 -14.95
N PHE A 1115 -31.55 7.30 -15.06
CA PHE A 1115 -30.67 7.49 -13.91
C PHE A 1115 -30.83 8.88 -13.30
N ARG A 1116 -30.94 9.92 -14.13
CA ARG A 1116 -31.20 11.30 -13.69
C ARG A 1116 -32.52 11.39 -12.93
N THR A 1117 -33.56 10.77 -13.46
CA THR A 1117 -34.90 10.77 -12.87
C THR A 1117 -34.89 10.15 -11.47
N VAL A 1118 -34.17 9.04 -11.28
CA VAL A 1118 -34.05 8.40 -9.96
C VAL A 1118 -33.36 9.33 -8.96
N LEU A 1119 -32.24 9.97 -9.32
CA LEU A 1119 -31.55 10.90 -8.42
C LEU A 1119 -32.42 12.11 -8.06
N GLU A 1120 -33.19 12.64 -9.00
CA GLU A 1120 -34.13 13.73 -8.75
C GLU A 1120 -35.27 13.31 -7.80
N LEU A 1121 -35.73 12.05 -7.85
CA LEU A 1121 -36.68 11.55 -6.87
C LEU A 1121 -36.04 11.44 -5.47
N VAL A 1122 -34.76 11.06 -5.40
CA VAL A 1122 -34.00 11.03 -4.14
C VAL A 1122 -33.87 12.44 -3.54
N THR A 1123 -33.66 13.49 -4.34
CA THR A 1123 -33.63 14.88 -3.81
C THR A 1123 -34.98 15.33 -3.26
N ARG A 1124 -36.08 14.74 -3.75
CA ARG A 1124 -37.47 15.03 -3.34
C ARG A 1124 -38.04 14.00 -2.38
N TYR A 1125 -37.20 13.27 -1.63
CA TYR A 1125 -37.61 12.15 -0.78
C TYR A 1125 -38.74 12.47 0.22
N HIS A 1126 -38.79 13.69 0.76
CA HIS A 1126 -39.88 14.13 1.65
C HIS A 1126 -41.28 14.10 1.03
N GLN A 1127 -41.38 13.96 -0.30
CA GLN A 1127 -42.65 13.87 -1.01
C GLN A 1127 -43.02 12.42 -1.36
N LEU A 1128 -42.11 11.45 -1.20
CA LEU A 1128 -42.29 10.11 -1.76
C LEU A 1128 -43.30 9.28 -0.97
N CYS A 1129 -44.38 8.89 -1.64
CA CYS A 1129 -45.36 7.92 -1.17
C CYS A 1129 -45.65 6.90 -2.28
N ILE A 1130 -44.99 5.75 -2.19
CA ILE A 1130 -44.97 4.73 -3.25
C ILE A 1130 -45.43 3.40 -2.67
N PHE A 1131 -46.35 2.74 -3.35
CA PHE A 1131 -46.81 1.39 -3.05
C PHE A 1131 -47.33 0.67 -4.29
N TRP A 1132 -47.41 -0.65 -4.23
CA TRP A 1132 -48.00 -1.47 -5.28
C TRP A 1132 -49.16 -2.29 -4.71
N THR A 1133 -50.13 -2.61 -5.55
CA THR A 1133 -51.28 -3.47 -5.18
C THR A 1133 -51.27 -4.82 -5.90
N VAL A 1134 -50.07 -5.26 -6.28
CA VAL A 1134 -49.86 -6.49 -7.06
C VAL A 1134 -50.16 -7.72 -6.21
N ASN A 1135 -49.60 -7.82 -4.99
CA ASN A 1135 -49.77 -8.99 -4.12
C ASN A 1135 -50.76 -8.77 -2.97
N TYR A 1136 -50.93 -7.53 -2.52
CA TYR A 1136 -51.93 -7.11 -1.52
C TYR A 1136 -52.73 -5.92 -2.06
N GLY A 1137 -53.84 -5.56 -1.41
CA GLY A 1137 -54.67 -4.45 -1.89
C GLY A 1137 -55.66 -3.95 -0.85
N PHE A 1138 -56.60 -3.14 -1.29
CA PHE A 1138 -57.59 -2.47 -0.43
C PHE A 1138 -58.94 -3.23 -0.37
N GLU A 1139 -59.01 -4.43 -0.93
CA GLU A 1139 -60.23 -5.24 -1.00
C GLU A 1139 -60.59 -5.84 0.37
N ASP A 1140 -59.61 -6.39 1.09
CA ASP A 1140 -59.78 -6.90 2.45
C ASP A 1140 -59.76 -5.76 3.47
N GLU A 1141 -60.72 -5.75 4.41
CA GLU A 1141 -60.88 -4.66 5.36
C GLU A 1141 -59.67 -4.46 6.29
N ILE A 1142 -59.08 -5.56 6.80
CA ILE A 1142 -57.97 -5.50 7.74
C ILE A 1142 -56.72 -4.98 7.01
N VAL A 1143 -56.44 -5.52 5.81
CA VAL A 1143 -55.32 -5.09 4.98
C VAL A 1143 -55.50 -3.64 4.52
N ARG A 1144 -56.69 -3.25 4.06
CA ARG A 1144 -57.03 -1.87 3.67
C ARG A 1144 -56.75 -0.88 4.80
N ASN A 1145 -57.29 -1.14 5.98
CA ASN A 1145 -57.13 -0.25 7.14
C ASN A 1145 -55.64 -0.14 7.50
N PHE A 1146 -54.90 -1.24 7.43
CA PHE A 1146 -53.45 -1.21 7.66
C PHE A 1146 -52.71 -0.39 6.59
N LEU A 1147 -52.97 -0.60 5.29
CA LEU A 1147 -52.32 0.17 4.22
C LEU A 1147 -52.59 1.68 4.33
N LEU A 1148 -53.83 2.07 4.68
CA LEU A 1148 -54.17 3.47 4.93
C LEU A 1148 -53.33 4.06 6.07
N THR A 1149 -53.04 3.30 7.14
CA THR A 1149 -52.11 3.76 8.18
C THR A 1149 -50.66 3.83 7.70
N GLN A 1150 -50.23 2.92 6.81
CA GLN A 1150 -48.87 2.93 6.27
C GLN A 1150 -48.62 4.17 5.40
N ILE A 1151 -49.54 4.48 4.48
CA ILE A 1151 -49.39 5.61 3.56
C ILE A 1151 -49.50 6.97 4.24
N GLN A 1152 -49.95 7.04 5.49
CA GLN A 1152 -49.98 8.26 6.30
C GLN A 1152 -48.71 8.48 7.14
N LYS A 1153 -47.76 7.53 7.14
CA LYS A 1153 -46.50 7.66 7.86
C LYS A 1153 -45.62 8.81 7.33
N PRO A 1154 -44.67 9.30 8.15
CA PRO A 1154 -43.65 10.25 7.71
C PRO A 1154 -42.92 9.76 6.45
N ARG A 1155 -42.71 10.69 5.51
CA ARG A 1155 -42.10 10.43 4.21
C ARG A 1155 -40.56 10.32 4.35
N PRO A 1156 -39.88 9.52 3.52
CA PRO A 1156 -40.42 8.77 2.39
C PRO A 1156 -41.09 7.47 2.85
N VAL A 1157 -42.21 7.12 2.22
CA VAL A 1157 -42.88 5.82 2.37
C VAL A 1157 -42.75 5.07 1.06
N ILE A 1158 -42.09 3.92 1.10
CA ILE A 1158 -41.95 3.02 -0.05
C ILE A 1158 -42.28 1.62 0.45
N LEU A 1159 -43.47 1.13 0.11
CA LEU A 1159 -43.93 -0.18 0.57
C LEU A 1159 -43.41 -1.28 -0.36
N ASP A 1160 -42.86 -2.34 0.24
CA ASP A 1160 -42.42 -3.53 -0.49
C ASP A 1160 -43.60 -4.18 -1.22
N PRO A 1161 -43.57 -4.33 -2.56
CA PRO A 1161 -44.64 -4.94 -3.33
C PRO A 1161 -45.00 -6.38 -2.90
N ALA A 1162 -44.11 -7.08 -2.19
CA ALA A 1162 -44.34 -8.44 -1.71
C ALA A 1162 -44.99 -8.52 -0.32
N GLU A 1163 -44.78 -7.51 0.52
CA GLU A 1163 -45.00 -7.58 1.98
C GLU A 1163 -45.43 -6.20 2.54
N PRO A 1164 -46.72 -6.01 2.91
CA PRO A 1164 -47.29 -4.68 3.16
C PRO A 1164 -46.79 -3.99 4.43
N THR A 1165 -46.16 -4.69 5.37
CA THR A 1165 -45.54 -4.13 6.59
C THR A 1165 -44.11 -3.63 6.36
N GLY A 1166 -43.51 -3.99 5.21
CA GLY A 1166 -42.17 -3.64 4.79
C GLY A 1166 -42.07 -2.25 4.16
N ASP A 1167 -42.13 -1.21 5.00
CA ASP A 1167 -41.79 0.15 4.57
C ASP A 1167 -40.27 0.34 4.49
N VAL A 1168 -39.72 0.24 3.27
CA VAL A 1168 -38.29 0.42 3.00
C VAL A 1168 -37.91 1.89 2.83
N GLY A 1169 -38.89 2.78 2.65
CA GLY A 1169 -38.70 4.24 2.70
C GLY A 1169 -38.38 4.70 4.12
N GLY A 1170 -39.14 4.19 5.10
CA GLY A 1170 -38.79 4.22 6.52
C GLY A 1170 -38.84 5.58 7.20
N GLY A 1171 -39.26 6.65 6.52
CA GLY A 1171 -39.28 8.01 7.05
C GLY A 1171 -37.89 8.45 7.53
N ASP A 1172 -37.85 9.04 8.73
CA ASP A 1172 -36.61 9.51 9.38
C ASP A 1172 -35.72 8.38 9.94
N ARG A 1173 -36.11 7.11 9.77
CA ARG A 1173 -35.27 5.97 10.20
C ARG A 1173 -33.95 5.91 9.43
N TRP A 1174 -33.94 6.39 8.19
CA TRP A 1174 -32.78 6.38 7.31
C TRP A 1174 -32.35 7.80 6.96
N CYS A 1175 -31.06 8.00 6.78
CA CYS A 1175 -30.48 9.31 6.43
C CYS A 1175 -30.65 9.64 4.93
N TRP A 1176 -31.90 9.73 4.46
CA TRP A 1176 -32.22 10.14 3.10
C TRP A 1176 -31.69 11.54 2.77
N ASN A 1177 -31.61 12.43 3.76
CA ASN A 1177 -30.99 13.75 3.63
C ASN A 1177 -29.52 13.69 3.14
N LEU A 1178 -28.72 12.72 3.63
CA LEU A 1178 -27.34 12.55 3.19
C LEU A 1178 -27.28 12.08 1.73
N LEU A 1179 -28.14 11.12 1.37
CA LEU A 1179 -28.22 10.61 0.00
C LEU A 1179 -28.76 11.66 -0.98
N ALA A 1180 -29.71 12.50 -0.55
CA ALA A 1180 -30.24 13.62 -1.31
C ALA A 1180 -29.19 14.71 -1.56
N LYS A 1181 -28.34 15.00 -0.57
CA LYS A 1181 -27.22 15.93 -0.75
C LYS A 1181 -26.23 15.41 -1.80
N GLU A 1182 -25.86 14.13 -1.71
CA GLU A 1182 -24.99 13.50 -2.70
C GLU A 1182 -25.62 13.47 -4.09
N ALA A 1183 -26.91 13.14 -4.20
CA ALA A 1183 -27.65 13.16 -5.46
C ALA A 1183 -27.66 14.58 -6.07
N THR A 1184 -27.84 15.62 -5.26
CA THR A 1184 -27.79 17.02 -5.71
C THR A 1184 -26.42 17.39 -6.28
N GLU A 1185 -25.33 16.98 -5.62
CA GLU A 1185 -23.97 17.16 -6.14
C GLU A 1185 -23.78 16.40 -7.46
N TRP A 1186 -24.31 15.17 -7.55
CA TRP A 1186 -24.19 14.33 -8.72
C TRP A 1186 -24.97 14.81 -9.93
N LEU A 1187 -26.09 15.53 -9.79
CA LEU A 1187 -26.89 16.02 -10.92
C LEU A 1187 -26.09 16.93 -11.88
N PHE A 1188 -24.92 17.43 -11.48
CA PHE A 1188 -23.99 18.19 -12.31
C PHE A 1188 -22.96 17.31 -13.08
N SER A 1189 -22.98 16.00 -12.85
CA SER A 1189 -22.05 15.01 -13.42
C SER A 1189 -22.26 14.78 -14.92
N LEU A 1190 -21.23 14.26 -15.59
CA LEU A 1190 -21.25 14.04 -17.04
C LEU A 1190 -22.21 12.93 -17.47
N CYS A 1191 -22.49 11.97 -16.58
CA CYS A 1191 -23.47 10.91 -16.83
C CYS A 1191 -24.89 11.44 -17.07
N PHE A 1192 -25.16 12.71 -16.77
CA PHE A 1192 -26.43 13.39 -17.08
C PHE A 1192 -26.33 14.37 -18.25
N LYS A 1193 -25.25 14.30 -19.03
CA LYS A 1193 -25.06 15.09 -20.25
C LYS A 1193 -25.00 14.20 -21.48
N ASP A 1194 -25.64 14.63 -22.55
CA ASP A 1194 -25.65 13.96 -23.84
C ASP A 1194 -24.30 14.11 -24.59
N GLY A 1195 -24.20 13.53 -25.79
CA GLY A 1195 -22.99 13.63 -26.63
C GLY A 1195 -22.63 15.05 -27.08
N ALA A 1196 -23.54 16.01 -26.95
CA ALA A 1196 -23.34 17.43 -27.23
C ALA A 1196 -23.06 18.27 -25.96
N GLY A 1197 -23.15 17.65 -24.78
CA GLY A 1197 -22.93 18.30 -23.48
C GLY A 1197 -24.19 18.93 -22.87
N ASN A 1198 -25.37 18.72 -23.46
CA ASN A 1198 -26.64 19.21 -22.91
C ASN A 1198 -27.16 18.25 -21.85
N LEU A 1199 -27.90 18.78 -20.87
CA LEU A 1199 -28.53 17.98 -19.84
C LEU A 1199 -29.61 17.04 -20.42
N VAL A 1200 -29.53 15.75 -20.12
CA VAL A 1200 -30.48 14.72 -20.57
C VAL A 1200 -31.88 14.96 -20.01
N ARG A 1201 -32.95 14.59 -20.70
CA ARG A 1201 -34.31 14.93 -20.25
C ARG A 1201 -34.69 14.16 -18.97
N LEU A 1202 -35.59 14.73 -18.18
CA LEU A 1202 -36.15 14.10 -17.00
C LEU A 1202 -37.49 13.45 -17.35
N TRP A 1203 -37.75 12.23 -16.88
CA TRP A 1203 -39.08 11.66 -16.98
C TRP A 1203 -40.06 12.36 -16.03
N LYS A 1204 -41.33 12.45 -16.44
CA LYS A 1204 -42.38 13.04 -15.61
C LYS A 1204 -42.93 11.98 -14.66
N VAL A 1205 -42.41 11.93 -13.45
CA VAL A 1205 -42.81 10.94 -12.43
C VAL A 1205 -43.55 11.62 -11.27
N PRO A 1206 -44.78 11.19 -10.92
CA PRO A 1206 -45.48 11.67 -9.73
C PRO A 1206 -44.74 11.26 -8.45
N THR A 1207 -44.61 12.15 -7.46
CA THR A 1207 -43.96 11.84 -6.17
C THR A 1207 -44.91 11.16 -5.17
N VAL A 1208 -46.22 11.26 -5.37
CA VAL A 1208 -47.26 10.73 -4.48
C VAL A 1208 -48.23 9.84 -5.27
N GLN A 1209 -48.49 8.64 -4.78
CA GLN A 1209 -49.63 7.82 -5.20
C GLN A 1209 -50.81 7.96 -4.23
N ILE A 1210 -52.02 8.04 -4.78
CA ILE A 1210 -53.29 8.18 -4.03
C ILE A 1210 -54.07 6.85 -4.14
N PRO A 1211 -54.93 6.46 -3.17
CA PRO A 1211 -55.75 5.23 -3.23
C PRO A 1211 -56.69 5.02 -4.44
N GLY A 1212 -56.64 5.88 -5.47
CA GLY A 1212 -57.29 5.70 -6.77
C GLY A 1212 -56.34 5.69 -7.99
N SER A 1213 -55.04 5.84 -7.76
CA SER A 1213 -54.01 5.74 -8.79
C SER A 1213 -53.93 4.28 -9.27
N ARG A 1214 -54.20 4.02 -10.55
CA ARG A 1214 -54.07 2.65 -11.13
C ARG A 1214 -52.60 2.23 -11.13
N GLY A 1215 -52.18 1.48 -10.11
CA GLY A 1215 -50.90 0.78 -10.09
C GLY A 1215 -50.90 -0.37 -11.11
N ALA A 1216 -49.90 -0.36 -12.01
CA ALA A 1216 -49.47 -1.41 -12.95
C ALA A 1216 -50.56 -2.22 -13.71
N ARG A 1217 -50.70 -1.99 -15.03
CA ARG A 1217 -51.19 -3.04 -15.96
C ARG A 1217 -50.05 -4.05 -16.15
N MET A 1218 -50.19 -5.26 -15.63
CA MET A 1218 -49.51 -6.40 -16.25
C MET A 1218 -50.20 -6.64 -17.59
N HIS A 1219 -49.52 -6.46 -18.72
CA HIS A 1219 -50.03 -6.91 -20.01
C HIS A 1219 -49.88 -8.44 -20.04
N PRO A 1220 -50.98 -9.23 -20.12
CA PRO A 1220 -50.86 -10.62 -20.48
C PRO A 1220 -50.49 -10.67 -21.96
N THR A 1221 -49.44 -11.41 -22.30
CA THR A 1221 -49.14 -11.77 -23.69
C THR A 1221 -50.28 -12.66 -24.19
N VAL A 1222 -51.31 -12.06 -24.80
CA VAL A 1222 -52.31 -12.77 -25.59
C VAL A 1222 -52.46 -12.01 -26.91
N ASN A 1223 -52.32 -12.78 -27.99
CA ASN A 1223 -52.31 -12.38 -29.39
C ASN A 1223 -53.14 -11.14 -29.75
N GLU A 1224 -52.55 -10.33 -30.62
CA GLU A 1224 -53.25 -9.34 -31.44
C GLU A 1224 -54.50 -9.97 -32.08
N MET A 1225 -55.68 -9.48 -31.69
CA MET A 1225 -56.78 -9.16 -32.60
C MET A 1225 -57.86 -8.42 -31.80
N PHE A 1226 -58.45 -7.41 -32.43
CA PHE A 1226 -59.50 -6.49 -31.95
C PHE A 1226 -59.04 -5.19 -31.26
N SER A 1227 -58.53 -4.30 -32.10
CA SER A 1227 -58.85 -2.87 -32.02
C SER A 1227 -60.35 -2.65 -32.33
N PHE A 1228 -61.04 -1.85 -31.50
CA PHE A 1228 -61.85 -0.66 -31.86
C PHE A 1228 -62.98 -0.37 -30.86
N ARG A 1229 -63.26 0.95 -30.68
CA ARG A 1229 -64.36 1.62 -29.95
C ARG A 1229 -64.15 1.71 -28.43
N SER A 1230 -64.11 2.88 -27.77
CA SER A 1230 -64.72 4.17 -28.06
C SER A 1230 -63.94 5.30 -27.40
N ARG A 1231 -63.57 6.33 -28.17
CA ARG A 1231 -63.27 7.68 -27.66
C ARG A 1231 -64.59 8.44 -27.53
N GLY A 1232 -64.72 9.20 -26.45
CA GLY A 1232 -65.63 10.34 -26.35
C GLY A 1232 -66.70 10.18 -25.29
N LEU A 1233 -66.50 10.83 -24.14
CA LEU A 1233 -67.43 11.85 -23.62
C LEU A 1233 -66.93 12.39 -22.27
N LEU A 1234 -66.99 13.73 -22.15
CA LEU A 1234 -67.04 14.54 -20.93
C LEU A 1234 -65.72 14.97 -20.27
N ASN A 1235 -65.18 16.03 -20.88
CA ASN A 1235 -64.58 17.16 -20.17
C ASN A 1235 -65.68 17.97 -19.44
N LYS A 1236 -65.31 18.58 -18.30
CA LYS A 1236 -66.03 19.56 -17.44
C LYS A 1236 -66.60 19.00 -16.13
N ASN A 1237 -65.84 19.14 -15.04
CA ASN A 1237 -66.21 20.09 -13.98
C ASN A 1237 -65.15 20.18 -12.87
N ASN A 1238 -64.85 21.44 -12.54
CA ASN A 1238 -64.43 21.98 -11.25
C ASN A 1238 -63.12 21.53 -10.61
N GLY A 1239 -62.21 22.50 -10.57
CA GLY A 1239 -61.21 22.60 -9.53
C GLY A 1239 -61.85 22.71 -8.15
N ARG A 1240 -61.18 22.08 -7.19
CA ARG A 1240 -61.00 22.55 -5.81
C ARG A 1240 -59.79 21.81 -5.28
N ASN A 1241 -58.90 22.57 -4.68
CA ASN A 1241 -57.70 22.15 -3.96
C ASN A 1241 -57.93 20.88 -3.14
N PHE A 1242 -57.01 19.92 -3.22
CA PHE A 1242 -56.12 19.51 -2.11
C PHE A 1242 -54.99 18.63 -2.65
#